data_AF-A0A833Y1T0-F1
#
_entry.id   AF-A0A833Y1T0-F1
#
_cell.length_a   1.000
_cell.length_b   1.000
_cell.length_c   1.000
_cell.angle_alpha   90.00
_cell.angle_beta   90.00
_cell.angle_gamma   90.00
#
_symmetry.space_group_name_H-M   'P 1'
#
loop_
_entity.id
_entity.type
_entity.pdbx_description
1 polymer ?
#
loop_
_entity_poly.entity_id
_entity_poly.type
_entity_poly.pdbx_seq_one_letter_code
_entity_poly.pdbx_strand_id
1 'polypeptide(L)'
;MTSVPSKNIWIRRQQCPCGDWKCYVAYEGDAEETSIASQLIKNDTLPLDAMVSPYVGMIFKSDDDAFEYYGNFARKNGFSIRKERSRLSPQLGIYKRDFVCYRSGFAPMKKKPTGEHHRDRKSVRCGCDAKMYLSKEIVEGVSQWFVVQFSNVHNHELLEDDQVRLLPAYRKIHEADQERILLLSKAGFPIHRIVKVLELEKGIQGGQLPFLERDVRNFVQNRKKLVQENDALLTEKRETDTMELLEACKATKETDEDFVYDFTVDENDKVENIAWSYGDSVHAYTMFGDVLYFDTSYRSITYGMLFGAWLGIDNHGRTIFFGCVLLQDETPRSFSWALQSFVQFMRGRCPQTILTDLDPGLRDAIRSELPGTKHVTSIWNIFSKLPSWFSLPLGSRYGEFKSEFDDLYNMDSVDGFELRWNQMVSMFGLGSDKHIALLFSFRTCWALSYMRGYFLAQMATQAYSKSVDAFLKGVFSAQTCLRSFFEQVGISANFQNHARLELQYMHLKTCIPIEENARSILTPFAFNALQNELVLAMQYATSEMANGSYIVRHFKKMDVERLVIWIPEDEQVHCSCKEYESSGILCRHALRVVIVKNYFQLPDKYFPSRWRREISPVVYENNATQNGEDEWFREYQCLSETVFAESSITKERSDYVRSELTKELARLLNEVRNLPETDVVAMGLTLSPTC
;
A
#
# COMPACT_ATOMS: atom_id res chain seq x y z
N MET A 1 24.19 -15.80 -0.23
CA MET A 1 23.71 -14.73 -1.13
C MET A 1 22.29 -14.42 -0.71
N THR A 2 22.14 -13.52 0.25
CA THR A 2 20.85 -13.05 0.75
C THR A 2 20.31 -12.02 -0.23
N SER A 3 19.06 -12.24 -0.66
CA SER A 3 18.33 -11.39 -1.60
C SER A 3 18.21 -9.96 -1.07
N VAL A 4 18.60 -8.99 -1.89
CA VAL A 4 18.30 -7.57 -1.71
C VAL A 4 16.78 -7.40 -1.67
N PRO A 5 16.19 -6.62 -0.74
CA PRO A 5 14.76 -6.35 -0.72
C PRO A 5 14.32 -5.68 -2.02
N SER A 6 13.12 -6.01 -2.47
CA SER A 6 12.51 -5.61 -3.74
C SER A 6 12.49 -4.09 -3.95
N LYS A 7 13.00 -3.64 -5.10
CA LYS A 7 12.98 -2.24 -5.57
C LYS A 7 11.56 -1.85 -6.04
N ASN A 8 10.57 -1.79 -5.15
CA ASN A 8 9.27 -1.23 -5.50
C ASN A 8 9.42 0.31 -5.67
N ILE A 9 9.08 0.82 -6.86
CA ILE A 9 9.16 2.25 -7.17
C ILE A 9 7.95 3.04 -6.67
N TRP A 10 6.92 2.36 -6.16
CA TRP A 10 5.66 2.93 -5.69
C TRP A 10 5.59 2.93 -4.17
N ILE A 11 5.09 4.03 -3.61
CA ILE A 11 4.79 4.15 -2.18
C ILE A 11 3.38 4.66 -1.99
N ARG A 12 2.79 4.31 -0.84
CA ARG A 12 1.53 4.95 -0.43
C ARG A 12 1.76 6.42 -0.08
N ARG A 13 0.76 7.25 -0.39
CA ARG A 13 0.74 8.69 -0.14
C ARG A 13 0.75 8.96 1.36
N GLN A 14 1.90 9.38 1.89
CA GLN A 14 2.06 9.71 3.31
C GLN A 14 1.72 11.18 3.64
N GLN A 15 1.49 12.03 2.64
CA GLN A 15 1.19 13.44 2.85
C GLN A 15 -0.20 13.62 3.49
N CYS A 16 -0.27 14.38 4.58
CA CYS A 16 -1.53 14.61 5.28
C CYS A 16 -2.41 15.62 4.54
N PRO A 17 -3.73 15.36 4.37
CA PRO A 17 -4.66 16.27 3.69
C PRO A 17 -4.98 17.55 4.47
N CYS A 18 -4.45 17.71 5.70
CA CYS A 18 -4.63 18.95 6.47
C CYS A 18 -3.86 20.17 5.91
N GLY A 19 -3.06 19.98 4.86
CA GLY A 19 -2.27 21.05 4.22
C GLY A 19 -1.00 21.45 4.99
N ASP A 20 -0.75 20.88 6.17
CA ASP A 20 0.48 21.09 6.90
C ASP A 20 1.58 20.14 6.42
N TRP A 21 2.60 20.69 5.77
CA TRP A 21 3.76 19.97 5.27
C TRP A 21 4.54 19.19 6.35
N LYS A 22 4.35 19.49 7.64
CA LYS A 22 4.96 18.77 8.76
C LYS A 22 4.15 17.55 9.23
N CYS A 23 2.95 17.36 8.69
CA CYS A 23 2.04 16.31 9.11
C CYS A 23 2.02 15.16 8.10
N TYR A 24 2.23 13.93 8.59
CA TYR A 24 2.32 12.73 7.78
C TYR A 24 1.42 11.63 8.34
N VAL A 25 0.93 10.75 7.46
CA VAL A 25 0.11 9.58 7.79
C VAL A 25 0.96 8.33 7.64
N ALA A 26 0.98 7.49 8.68
CA ALA A 26 1.55 6.15 8.63
C ALA A 26 0.47 5.13 8.27
N TYR A 27 0.80 4.15 7.43
CA TYR A 27 -0.09 3.02 7.10
C TYR A 27 0.42 1.75 7.78
N GLU A 28 -0.50 0.96 8.35
CA GLU A 28 -0.20 -0.36 8.93
C GLU A 28 0.21 -1.32 7.81
N GLY A 29 1.52 -1.56 7.71
CA GLY A 29 2.19 -2.36 6.67
C GLY A 29 3.69 -2.08 6.60
N ASP A 30 4.10 -0.84 6.86
CA ASP A 30 5.53 -0.45 6.93
C ASP A 30 6.20 -0.88 8.24
N ALA A 31 5.42 -1.27 9.26
CA ALA A 31 5.90 -1.66 10.58
C ALA A 31 6.32 -3.14 10.68
N GLU A 32 5.79 -4.03 9.84
CA GLU A 32 6.03 -5.47 9.95
C GLU A 32 7.42 -5.88 9.44
N GLU A 33 7.97 -5.20 8.43
CA GLU A 33 9.36 -5.43 7.97
C GLU A 33 10.39 -4.99 9.04
N THR A 34 10.05 -4.00 9.87
CA THR A 34 10.90 -3.51 10.96
C THR A 34 10.90 -4.46 12.17
N SER A 35 9.79 -5.18 12.38
CA SER A 35 9.62 -6.14 13.47
C SER A 35 10.46 -7.40 13.29
N ILE A 36 10.54 -7.94 12.07
CA ILE A 36 11.25 -9.20 11.78
C ILE A 36 12.78 -9.05 11.92
N ALA A 37 13.33 -7.87 11.61
CA ALA A 37 14.75 -7.56 11.82
C ALA A 37 15.13 -7.40 13.30
N SER A 38 14.18 -7.04 14.17
CA SER A 38 14.42 -6.78 15.59
C SER A 38 14.42 -8.03 16.48
N GLN A 39 13.97 -9.19 15.96
CA GLN A 39 13.93 -10.46 16.69
C GLN A 39 15.17 -11.37 16.48
N LEU A 40 16.06 -11.02 15.55
CA LEU A 40 17.29 -11.79 15.25
C LEU A 40 18.56 -11.22 15.90
N ILE A 41 18.46 -10.18 16.74
CA ILE A 41 19.61 -9.63 17.49
C ILE A 41 19.29 -9.68 19.00
N LYS A 42 19.05 -10.89 19.50
CA LYS A 42 19.22 -11.19 20.93
C LYS A 42 19.90 -12.56 21.05
N ASN A 43 21.09 -12.50 21.62
CA ASN A 43 21.99 -13.58 22.07
C ASN A 43 23.15 -13.86 21.13
N ASP A 44 24.26 -13.15 21.39
CA ASP A 44 25.55 -13.79 21.67
C ASP A 44 26.49 -12.75 22.29
N THR A 45 26.39 -12.56 23.62
CA THR A 45 27.48 -11.91 24.37
C THR A 45 28.39 -13.00 24.89
N LEU A 46 29.33 -13.44 24.04
CA LEU A 46 30.47 -14.24 24.50
C LEU A 46 31.43 -13.36 25.32
N PRO A 47 32.09 -13.88 26.36
CA PRO A 47 33.02 -13.11 27.18
C PRO A 47 34.21 -12.65 26.32
N LEU A 48 34.49 -11.34 26.32
CA LEU A 48 35.58 -10.74 25.54
C LEU A 48 36.92 -11.15 26.16
N ASP A 49 37.72 -11.88 25.38
CA ASP A 49 39.12 -12.18 25.66
C ASP A 49 39.90 -10.88 25.94
N ALA A 50 40.69 -10.86 27.01
CA ALA A 50 41.41 -9.67 27.45
C ALA A 50 42.41 -9.24 26.37
N MET A 51 42.18 -8.09 25.73
CA MET A 51 43.02 -7.63 24.63
C MET A 51 44.43 -7.28 25.14
N VAL A 52 45.41 -8.07 24.72
CA VAL A 52 46.81 -7.95 25.14
C VAL A 52 47.41 -6.63 24.67
N SER A 53 48.24 -5.99 25.51
CA SER A 53 48.99 -4.79 25.10
C SER A 53 50.01 -5.14 24.02
N PRO A 54 50.19 -4.33 22.96
CA PRO A 54 51.26 -4.54 22.00
C PRO A 54 52.63 -4.63 22.71
N TYR A 55 53.51 -5.47 22.18
CA TYR A 55 54.85 -5.67 22.71
C TYR A 55 55.86 -5.89 21.58
N VAL A 56 57.14 -5.64 21.87
CA VAL A 56 58.22 -5.85 20.90
C VAL A 56 58.33 -7.33 20.55
N GLY A 57 58.32 -7.65 19.26
CA GLY A 57 58.31 -9.02 18.74
C GLY A 57 56.95 -9.55 18.30
N MET A 58 55.85 -8.80 18.55
CA MET A 58 54.52 -9.18 18.06
C MET A 58 54.46 -9.14 16.52
N ILE A 59 53.77 -10.11 15.91
CA ILE A 59 53.77 -10.38 14.46
C ILE A 59 52.39 -10.13 13.85
N PHE A 60 52.36 -9.46 12.70
CA PHE A 60 51.17 -9.20 11.89
C PHE A 60 51.37 -9.63 10.44
N LYS A 61 50.28 -9.96 9.75
CA LYS A 61 50.30 -10.35 8.33
C LYS A 61 50.50 -9.13 7.42
N SER A 62 49.94 -7.99 7.81
CA SER A 62 50.09 -6.71 7.10
C SER A 62 50.28 -5.53 8.06
N ASP A 63 50.74 -4.38 7.54
CA ASP A 63 50.75 -3.15 8.33
C ASP A 63 49.35 -2.61 8.61
N ASP A 64 48.35 -2.96 7.79
CA ASP A 64 46.95 -2.58 8.04
C ASP A 64 46.34 -3.40 9.19
N ASP A 65 46.63 -4.70 9.30
CA ASP A 65 46.24 -5.51 10.46
C ASP A 65 46.87 -4.95 11.75
N ALA A 66 48.14 -4.57 11.68
CA ALA A 66 48.83 -3.94 12.80
C ALA A 66 48.24 -2.57 13.15
N PHE A 67 47.80 -1.80 12.15
CA PHE A 67 47.15 -0.51 12.35
C PHE A 67 45.78 -0.68 13.00
N GLU A 68 44.99 -1.66 12.57
CA GLU A 68 43.70 -1.99 13.18
C GLU A 68 43.88 -2.48 14.62
N TYR A 69 44.83 -3.38 14.87
CA TYR A 69 45.13 -3.88 16.20
C TYR A 69 45.54 -2.75 17.16
N TYR A 70 46.49 -1.90 16.75
CA TYR A 70 46.92 -0.78 17.58
C TYR A 70 45.86 0.32 17.68
N GLY A 71 45.01 0.47 16.67
CA GLY A 71 43.85 1.36 16.71
C GLY A 71 42.82 0.91 17.75
N ASN A 72 42.54 -0.40 17.81
CA ASN A 72 41.66 -0.98 18.83
C ASN A 72 42.25 -0.86 20.23
N PHE A 73 43.57 -1.08 20.38
CA PHE A 73 44.31 -0.78 21.60
C PHE A 73 44.20 0.68 22.01
N ALA A 74 44.46 1.60 21.09
CA ALA A 74 44.37 3.02 21.36
C ALA A 74 42.96 3.44 21.79
N ARG A 75 41.93 2.93 21.12
CA ARG A 75 40.52 3.20 21.44
C ARG A 75 40.18 2.78 22.86
N LYS A 76 40.52 1.54 23.26
CA LYS A 76 40.29 1.04 24.63
C LYS A 76 41.13 1.76 25.69
N ASN A 77 42.21 2.42 25.29
CA ASN A 77 43.11 3.14 26.20
C ASN A 77 42.96 4.67 26.08
N GLY A 78 41.86 5.19 25.54
CA GLY A 78 41.58 6.63 25.63
C GLY A 78 42.27 7.53 24.59
N PHE A 79 42.84 6.99 23.51
CA PHE A 79 43.50 7.79 22.47
C PHE A 79 43.23 7.30 21.05
N SER A 80 43.79 8.00 20.06
CA SER A 80 43.77 7.60 18.65
C SER A 80 45.16 7.69 18.05
N ILE A 81 45.38 6.92 16.98
CA ILE A 81 46.67 6.80 16.31
C ILE A 81 46.62 7.35 14.89
N ARG A 82 47.80 7.60 14.31
CA ARG A 82 47.97 7.95 12.90
C ARG A 82 49.25 7.34 12.33
N LYS A 83 49.28 7.11 11.02
CA LYS A 83 50.50 6.74 10.29
C LYS A 83 51.40 7.99 10.20
N GLU A 84 52.64 7.90 10.70
CA GLU A 84 53.59 9.03 10.74
C GLU A 84 54.60 8.95 9.59
N ARG A 85 55.36 7.86 9.52
CA ARG A 85 56.37 7.65 8.48
C ARG A 85 56.27 6.24 7.91
N SER A 86 56.71 6.11 6.67
CA SER A 86 56.97 4.84 6.02
C SER A 86 58.31 4.88 5.31
N ARG A 87 59.04 3.76 5.31
CA ARG A 87 60.24 3.59 4.49
C ARG A 87 60.01 2.55 3.42
N LEU A 88 60.46 2.86 2.22
CA LEU A 88 60.37 2.01 1.04
C LEU A 88 61.71 1.30 0.81
N SER A 89 61.63 0.05 0.39
CA SER A 89 62.73 -0.76 -0.10
C SER A 89 62.40 -1.17 -1.54
N PRO A 90 63.37 -1.11 -2.47
CA PRO A 90 63.18 -1.58 -3.85
C PRO A 90 62.75 -3.06 -3.94
N GLN A 91 63.10 -3.87 -2.95
CA GLN A 91 62.84 -5.32 -2.94
C GLN A 91 61.57 -5.70 -2.18
N LEU A 92 61.21 -4.93 -1.14
CA LEU A 92 60.14 -5.30 -0.20
C LEU A 92 58.92 -4.37 -0.24
N GLY A 93 58.99 -3.28 -1.02
CA GLY A 93 58.01 -2.19 -0.94
C GLY A 93 58.13 -1.47 0.40
N ILE A 94 57.02 -1.07 1.01
CA ILE A 94 57.06 -0.49 2.36
C ILE A 94 57.56 -1.57 3.32
N TYR A 95 58.69 -1.31 3.99
CA TYR A 95 59.32 -2.27 4.90
C TYR A 95 59.47 -1.74 6.33
N LYS A 96 59.23 -0.44 6.56
CA LYS A 96 59.05 0.10 7.92
C LYS A 96 57.85 1.03 7.98
N ARG A 97 57.12 0.99 9.09
CA ARG A 97 55.95 1.81 9.32
C ARG A 97 55.92 2.31 10.77
N ASP A 98 55.74 3.62 10.93
CA ASP A 98 55.63 4.26 12.23
C ASP A 98 54.16 4.62 12.51
N PHE A 99 53.58 4.07 13.56
CA PHE A 99 52.29 4.49 14.11
C PHE A 99 52.52 5.27 15.40
N VAL A 100 51.88 6.43 15.53
CA VAL A 100 52.06 7.31 16.69
C VAL A 100 50.72 7.78 17.21
N CYS A 101 50.68 8.20 18.47
CA CYS A 101 49.53 8.93 19.01
C CYS A 101 49.20 10.14 18.13
N TYR A 102 47.92 10.44 17.96
CA TYR A 102 47.47 11.56 17.14
C TYR A 102 48.09 12.91 17.58
N ARG A 103 48.37 13.06 18.88
CA ARG A 103 49.01 14.23 19.50
C ARG A 103 50.54 14.20 19.48
N SER A 104 51.15 13.22 18.81
CA SER A 104 52.60 13.08 18.69
C SER A 104 53.23 14.18 17.81
N GLY A 105 54.45 14.57 18.18
CA GLY A 105 55.26 15.61 17.56
C GLY A 105 54.79 17.03 17.90
N PHE A 106 55.38 18.02 17.25
CA PHE A 106 54.94 19.41 17.31
C PHE A 106 54.46 19.86 15.93
N ALA A 107 53.55 20.83 15.88
CA ALA A 107 53.13 21.37 14.60
C ALA A 107 54.32 22.08 13.92
N PRO A 108 54.57 21.83 12.63
CA PRO A 108 55.57 22.59 11.89
C PRO A 108 55.17 24.07 11.87
N MET A 109 56.13 24.97 12.11
CA MET A 109 55.90 26.41 12.00
C MET A 109 55.56 26.74 10.54
N LYS A 110 54.30 27.04 10.25
CA LYS A 110 53.90 27.57 8.95
C LYS A 110 54.35 29.03 8.85
N LYS A 111 55.23 29.35 7.89
CA LYS A 111 55.43 30.75 7.46
C LYS A 111 54.08 31.24 6.91
N LYS A 112 53.51 32.30 7.52
CA LYS A 112 52.25 32.90 7.04
C LYS A 112 52.48 33.47 5.63
N PRO A 113 51.83 32.98 4.57
CA PRO A 113 51.72 33.74 3.34
C PRO A 113 50.82 34.96 3.64
N THR A 114 51.23 36.14 3.23
CA THR A 114 50.45 37.38 3.33
C THR A 114 49.17 37.24 2.50
N GLY A 115 48.00 37.33 3.13
CA GLY A 115 46.73 37.63 2.43
C GLY A 115 45.52 36.73 2.71
N GLU A 116 45.65 35.57 3.36
CA GLU A 116 44.49 34.70 3.65
C GLU A 116 44.13 34.68 5.14
N HIS A 117 42.86 34.99 5.45
CA HIS A 117 42.25 34.78 6.76
C HIS A 117 42.11 33.28 7.05
N HIS A 118 43.22 32.61 7.37
CA HIS A 118 43.17 31.24 7.89
C HIS A 118 42.51 31.23 9.28
N ARG A 119 41.57 30.30 9.50
CA ARG A 119 41.04 30.00 10.83
C ARG A 119 42.20 29.56 11.73
N ASP A 120 42.40 30.28 12.84
CA ASP A 120 43.50 30.07 13.78
C ASP A 120 43.25 28.81 14.64
N ARG A 121 43.43 27.62 14.04
CA ARG A 121 43.33 26.35 14.76
C ARG A 121 44.67 26.05 15.42
N LYS A 122 44.74 26.22 16.75
CA LYS A 122 45.85 25.70 17.56
C LYS A 122 46.01 24.20 17.30
N SER A 123 47.25 23.76 17.06
CA SER A 123 47.56 22.33 16.86
C SER A 123 47.27 21.54 18.14
N VAL A 124 46.72 20.34 17.99
CA VAL A 124 46.51 19.40 19.10
C VAL A 124 47.78 18.59 19.45
N ARG A 125 48.84 18.70 18.64
CA ARG A 125 50.12 18.01 18.83
C ARG A 125 50.91 18.65 19.98
N CYS A 126 51.25 17.84 20.99
CA CYS A 126 51.92 18.26 22.23
C CYS A 126 53.22 17.49 22.50
N GLY A 127 53.78 16.84 21.48
CA GLY A 127 55.02 16.07 21.61
C GLY A 127 54.84 14.71 22.28
N CYS A 128 53.65 14.09 22.19
CA CYS A 128 53.41 12.77 22.78
C CYS A 128 54.35 11.69 22.18
N ASP A 129 54.93 10.85 23.04
CA ASP A 129 55.91 9.81 22.65
C ASP A 129 55.30 8.41 22.46
N ALA A 130 53.98 8.25 22.68
CA ALA A 130 53.31 6.99 22.44
C ALA A 130 53.37 6.60 20.95
N LYS A 131 53.91 5.40 20.68
CA LYS A 131 54.24 4.93 19.33
C LYS A 131 54.36 3.41 19.24
N MET A 132 54.14 2.89 18.04
CA MET A 132 54.41 1.51 17.64
C MET A 132 55.10 1.52 16.28
N TYR A 133 56.31 0.96 16.20
CA TYR A 133 57.10 0.87 14.98
C TYR A 133 57.15 -0.57 14.48
N LEU A 134 56.94 -0.72 13.18
CA LEU A 134 56.92 -2.00 12.50
C LEU A 134 58.08 -2.13 11.52
N SER A 135 58.61 -3.35 11.40
CA SER A 135 59.55 -3.75 10.36
C SER A 135 59.03 -4.98 9.63
N LYS A 136 59.13 -4.98 8.31
CA LYS A 136 58.75 -6.10 7.45
C LYS A 136 59.95 -6.99 7.20
N GLU A 137 59.79 -8.28 7.43
CA GLU A 137 60.80 -9.30 7.12
C GLU A 137 60.13 -10.45 6.34
N ILE A 138 60.92 -11.15 5.52
CA ILE A 138 60.45 -12.35 4.83
C ILE A 138 61.00 -13.55 5.59
N VAL A 139 60.11 -14.32 6.21
CA VAL A 139 60.43 -15.55 6.93
C VAL A 139 59.77 -16.69 6.16
N GLU A 140 60.56 -17.68 5.74
CA GLU A 140 60.08 -18.86 5.00
C GLU A 140 59.24 -18.52 3.75
N GLY A 141 59.58 -17.43 3.04
CA GLY A 141 58.88 -16.98 1.85
C GLY A 141 57.60 -16.18 2.11
N VAL A 142 57.20 -16.00 3.37
CA VAL A 142 56.03 -15.21 3.78
C VAL A 142 56.48 -13.87 4.36
N SER A 143 55.86 -12.79 3.89
CA SER A 143 56.05 -11.46 4.45
C SER A 143 55.37 -11.36 5.82
N GLN A 144 56.12 -11.01 6.85
CA GLN A 144 55.63 -10.79 8.21
C GLN A 144 56.06 -9.41 8.72
N TRP A 145 55.19 -8.77 9.52
CA TRP A 145 55.44 -7.46 10.11
C TRP A 145 55.63 -7.58 11.62
N PHE A 146 56.80 -7.18 12.10
CA PHE A 146 57.21 -7.29 13.50
C PHE A 146 57.18 -5.94 14.19
N VAL A 147 56.65 -5.89 15.40
CA VAL A 147 56.80 -4.71 16.28
C VAL A 147 58.24 -4.64 16.76
N VAL A 148 58.99 -3.65 16.26
CA VAL A 148 60.40 -3.42 16.65
C VAL A 148 60.53 -2.44 17.80
N GLN A 149 59.50 -1.60 18.02
CA GLN A 149 59.46 -0.66 19.13
C GLN A 149 58.02 -0.38 19.53
N PHE A 150 57.76 -0.35 20.83
CA PHE A 150 56.47 0.06 21.39
C PHE A 150 56.68 0.94 22.62
N SER A 151 55.94 2.04 22.70
CA SER A 151 55.84 2.91 23.87
C SER A 151 54.38 3.34 24.03
N ASN A 152 53.84 3.16 25.23
CA ASN A 152 52.51 3.65 25.60
C ASN A 152 52.59 4.79 26.63
N VAL A 153 53.66 5.58 26.60
CA VAL A 153 53.84 6.73 27.50
C VAL A 153 53.22 7.96 26.87
N HIS A 154 52.22 8.54 27.55
CA HIS A 154 51.53 9.74 27.13
C HIS A 154 51.90 10.92 28.03
N ASN A 155 52.06 12.09 27.44
CA ASN A 155 52.30 13.36 28.16
C ASN A 155 51.03 14.22 28.24
N HIS A 156 49.89 13.61 28.02
CA HIS A 156 48.58 14.23 28.06
C HIS A 156 47.57 13.25 28.64
N GLU A 157 46.47 13.79 29.16
CA GLU A 157 45.35 13.01 29.65
C GLU A 157 44.75 12.14 28.53
N LEU A 158 44.34 10.94 28.91
CA LEU A 158 43.65 9.97 28.06
C LEU A 158 42.14 10.12 28.29
N LEU A 159 41.36 9.93 27.24
CA LEU A 159 39.92 10.17 27.25
C LEU A 159 39.15 8.97 27.82
N GLU A 160 38.02 9.26 28.47
CA GLU A 160 37.03 8.26 28.83
C GLU A 160 36.28 7.73 27.59
N ASP A 161 35.67 6.55 27.67
CA ASP A 161 35.02 5.87 26.53
C ASP A 161 33.97 6.75 25.81
N ASP A 162 33.25 7.58 26.56
CA ASP A 162 32.23 8.49 26.05
C ASP A 162 32.80 9.69 25.30
N GLN A 163 34.06 10.05 25.57
CA GLN A 163 34.83 11.09 24.90
C GLN A 163 35.64 10.53 23.74
N VAL A 164 36.18 9.30 23.85
CA VAL A 164 36.93 8.62 22.79
C VAL A 164 36.12 8.54 21.52
N ARG A 165 34.83 8.17 21.60
CA ARG A 165 33.96 8.07 20.40
C ARG A 165 33.88 9.36 19.58
N LEU A 166 34.16 10.52 20.20
CA LEU A 166 34.11 11.84 19.56
C LEU A 166 35.40 12.19 18.80
N LEU A 167 36.46 11.38 18.91
CA LEU A 167 37.69 11.60 18.16
C LEU A 167 37.46 11.43 16.65
N PRO A 168 38.06 12.28 15.78
CA PRO A 168 37.88 12.20 14.33
C PRO A 168 38.17 10.82 13.72
N ALA A 169 39.08 10.04 14.31
CA ALA A 169 39.42 8.70 13.84
C ALA A 169 38.28 7.69 13.99
N TYR A 170 37.35 7.93 14.94
CA TYR A 170 36.27 7.01 15.29
C TYR A 170 34.89 7.51 14.83
N ARG A 171 34.79 8.75 14.32
CA ARG A 171 33.56 9.34 13.80
C ARG A 171 33.29 8.98 12.33
N LYS A 172 32.99 7.71 12.07
CA LYS A 172 32.65 7.20 10.72
C LYS A 172 31.14 7.12 10.51
N ILE A 173 30.67 7.58 9.35
CA ILE A 173 29.29 7.37 8.88
C ILE A 173 29.29 6.07 8.06
N HIS A 174 28.58 5.05 8.55
CA HIS A 174 28.48 3.74 7.88
C HIS A 174 27.64 3.83 6.60
N GLU A 175 27.84 2.94 5.64
CA GLU A 175 27.18 2.99 4.32
C GLU A 175 25.65 3.02 4.40
N ALA A 176 25.04 2.20 5.25
CA ALA A 176 23.59 2.23 5.47
C ALA A 176 23.09 3.61 5.93
N ASP A 177 23.85 4.28 6.82
CA ASP A 177 23.52 5.64 7.25
C ASP A 177 23.76 6.66 6.13
N GLN A 178 24.80 6.47 5.31
CA GLN A 178 25.08 7.35 4.18
C GLN A 178 23.91 7.40 3.19
N GLU A 179 23.37 6.25 2.80
CA GLU A 179 22.21 6.15 1.90
C GLU A 179 20.97 6.84 2.51
N ARG A 180 20.68 6.54 3.77
CA ARG A 180 19.54 7.13 4.48
C ARG A 180 19.67 8.65 4.65
N ILE A 181 20.86 9.14 4.96
CA ILE A 181 21.17 10.58 5.06
C ILE A 181 20.91 11.27 3.71
N LEU A 182 21.33 10.68 2.60
CA LEU A 182 21.12 11.26 1.26
C LEU A 182 19.62 11.33 0.92
N LEU A 183 18.87 10.26 1.19
CA LEU A 183 17.42 10.22 0.97
C LEU A 183 16.68 11.31 1.77
N LEU A 184 16.94 11.39 3.08
CA LEU A 184 16.29 12.36 3.96
C LEU A 184 16.71 13.80 3.61
N SER A 185 17.98 14.00 3.24
CA SER A 185 18.45 15.30 2.76
C SER A 185 17.77 15.70 1.45
N LYS A 186 17.50 14.76 0.54
CA LYS A 186 16.76 14.99 -0.71
C LYS A 186 15.29 15.34 -0.45
N ALA A 187 14.67 14.71 0.56
CA ALA A 187 13.34 15.07 1.05
C ALA A 187 13.28 16.41 1.81
N GLY A 188 14.39 17.18 1.85
CA GLY A 188 14.42 18.53 2.43
C GLY A 188 14.58 18.57 3.95
N PHE A 189 14.89 17.45 4.60
CA PHE A 189 15.05 17.43 6.05
C PHE A 189 16.28 18.22 6.49
N PRO A 190 16.15 19.13 7.48
CA PRO A 190 17.31 19.76 8.11
C PRO A 190 18.23 18.72 8.75
N ILE A 191 19.56 18.93 8.70
CA ILE A 191 20.55 17.95 9.18
C ILE A 191 20.28 17.47 10.62
N HIS A 192 19.88 18.37 11.53
CA HIS A 192 19.55 18.00 12.91
C HIS A 192 18.35 17.03 13.01
N ARG A 193 17.40 17.09 12.06
CA ARG A 193 16.27 16.15 11.97
C ARG A 193 16.73 14.81 11.40
N ILE A 194 17.60 14.82 10.40
CA ILE A 194 18.18 13.58 9.84
C ILE A 194 18.86 12.78 10.94
N VAL A 195 19.70 13.43 11.75
CA VAL A 195 20.34 12.81 12.92
C VAL A 195 19.29 12.24 13.87
N LYS A 196 18.20 12.98 14.14
CA LYS A 196 17.15 12.52 15.05
C LYS A 196 16.38 11.31 14.52
N VAL A 197 16.11 11.27 13.21
CA VAL A 197 15.46 10.12 12.55
C VAL A 197 16.35 8.89 12.67
N LEU A 198 17.64 9.00 12.39
CA LEU A 198 18.59 7.88 12.52
C LEU A 198 18.69 7.36 13.96
N GLU A 199 18.61 8.24 14.96
CA GLU A 199 18.54 7.83 16.37
C GLU A 199 17.27 7.03 16.68
N LEU A 200 16.12 7.50 16.18
CA LEU A 200 14.82 6.84 16.39
C LEU A 200 14.75 5.48 15.69
N GLU A 201 15.19 5.40 14.43
CA GLU A 201 15.22 4.17 13.64
C GLU A 201 16.10 3.08 14.29
N LYS A 202 17.18 3.50 14.97
CA LYS A 202 18.09 2.59 15.68
C LYS A 202 17.72 2.34 17.14
N GLY A 203 16.67 2.99 17.66
CA GLY A 203 16.25 2.87 19.05
C GLY A 203 17.29 3.34 20.08
N ILE A 204 18.17 4.28 19.72
CA ILE A 204 19.25 4.78 20.59
C ILE A 204 18.90 6.15 21.19
N GLN A 205 19.48 6.45 22.36
CA GLN A 205 19.28 7.76 23.00
C GLN A 205 20.02 8.87 22.25
N GLY A 206 19.55 10.12 22.42
CA GLY A 206 20.11 11.28 21.77
C GLY A 206 21.62 11.45 22.01
N GLY A 207 22.40 11.64 20.95
CA GLY A 207 23.85 11.85 21.02
C GLY A 207 24.70 10.58 21.12
N GLN A 208 24.09 9.39 20.93
CA GLN A 208 24.81 8.10 20.94
C GLN A 208 25.23 7.60 19.55
N LEU A 209 24.90 8.32 18.47
CA LEU A 209 25.41 7.99 17.14
C LEU A 209 26.95 8.07 17.09
N PRO A 210 27.62 7.23 16.28
CA PRO A 210 29.07 7.25 16.16
C PRO A 210 29.61 8.52 15.48
N PHE A 211 28.75 9.37 14.92
CA PHE A 211 29.11 10.61 14.24
C PHE A 211 28.24 11.78 14.72
N LEU A 212 28.71 13.00 14.47
CA LEU A 212 28.03 14.23 14.89
C LEU A 212 27.23 14.85 13.74
N GLU A 213 26.29 15.75 14.06
CA GLU A 213 25.55 16.54 13.07
C GLU A 213 26.48 17.26 12.08
N ARG A 214 27.61 17.76 12.57
CA ARG A 214 28.63 18.40 11.73
C ARG A 214 29.21 17.45 10.68
N ASP A 215 29.36 16.17 11.01
CA ASP A 215 29.91 15.18 10.09
C ASP A 215 28.89 14.87 8.99
N VAL A 216 27.60 14.75 9.34
CA VAL A 216 26.49 14.63 8.38
C VAL A 216 26.43 15.84 7.45
N ARG A 217 26.57 17.06 8.00
CA ARG A 217 26.60 18.30 7.21
C ARG A 217 27.74 18.30 6.19
N ASN A 218 28.96 17.94 6.62
CA ASN A 218 30.12 17.86 5.72
C ASN A 218 29.93 16.77 4.65
N PHE A 219 29.36 15.62 5.04
CA PHE A 219 29.08 14.52 4.12
C PHE A 219 28.11 14.93 3.01
N VAL A 220 26.97 15.52 3.38
CA VAL A 220 25.99 16.06 2.42
C VAL A 220 26.63 17.11 1.52
N GLN A 221 27.40 18.04 2.08
CA GLN A 221 28.04 19.10 1.31
C GLN A 221 29.07 18.58 0.30
N ASN A 222 29.86 17.55 0.66
CA ASN A 222 30.83 16.92 -0.24
C ASN A 222 30.14 16.07 -1.33
N ARG A 223 28.98 15.49 -1.04
CA ARG A 223 28.21 14.67 -1.99
C ARG A 223 27.28 15.49 -2.90
N LYS A 224 27.08 16.80 -2.66
CA LYS A 224 26.21 17.67 -3.49
C LYS A 224 26.46 17.59 -5.01
N LYS A 225 27.71 17.46 -5.46
CA LYS A 225 28.03 17.32 -6.89
C LYS A 225 27.55 15.98 -7.48
N LEU A 226 27.78 14.88 -6.77
CA LEU A 226 27.29 13.54 -7.14
C LEU A 226 25.76 13.45 -7.07
N VAL A 227 25.12 14.21 -6.17
CA VAL A 227 23.65 14.32 -6.10
C VAL A 227 23.10 15.08 -7.32
N GLN A 228 23.75 16.17 -7.76
CA GLN A 228 23.35 16.91 -8.95
C GLN A 228 23.54 16.11 -10.25
N GLU A 229 24.66 15.39 -10.39
CA GLU A 229 24.90 14.52 -11.55
C GLU A 229 23.92 13.33 -11.59
N ASN A 230 23.60 12.72 -10.44
CA ASN A 230 22.55 11.71 -10.35
C ASN A 230 21.14 12.29 -10.59
N ASP A 231 20.84 13.51 -10.15
CA ASP A 231 19.56 14.14 -10.41
C ASP A 231 19.37 14.47 -11.90
N ALA A 232 20.43 14.88 -12.61
CA ALA A 232 20.39 15.06 -14.06
C ALA A 232 20.13 13.73 -14.80
N LEU A 233 20.86 12.66 -14.44
CA LEU A 233 20.64 11.31 -14.99
C LEU A 233 19.25 10.74 -14.67
N LEU A 234 18.73 10.99 -13.47
CA LEU A 234 17.38 10.59 -13.09
C LEU A 234 16.33 11.39 -13.85
N THR A 235 16.57 12.68 -14.10
CA THR A 235 15.66 13.54 -14.86
C THR A 235 15.61 13.08 -16.32
N GLU A 236 16.75 12.83 -16.94
CA GLU A 236 16.85 12.25 -18.29
C GLU A 236 16.16 10.89 -18.38
N LYS A 237 16.36 10.02 -17.37
CA LYS A 237 15.65 8.73 -17.29
C LYS A 237 14.14 8.91 -17.18
N ARG A 238 13.65 9.84 -16.34
CA ARG A 238 12.21 10.11 -16.19
C ARG A 238 11.60 10.56 -17.51
N GLU A 239 12.27 11.46 -18.20
CA GLU A 239 11.84 11.97 -19.51
C GLU A 239 11.80 10.83 -20.53
N THR A 240 12.84 10.00 -20.57
CA THR A 240 12.90 8.83 -21.46
C THR A 240 11.76 7.85 -21.18
N ASP A 241 11.58 7.43 -19.92
CA ASP A 241 10.54 6.46 -19.53
C ASP A 241 9.12 7.01 -19.77
N THR A 242 8.90 8.32 -19.63
CA THR A 242 7.60 8.95 -19.89
C THR A 242 7.32 9.07 -21.39
N MET A 243 8.36 9.33 -22.19
CA MET A 243 8.27 9.28 -23.66
C MET A 243 7.97 7.86 -24.16
N GLU A 244 8.63 6.84 -23.61
CA GLU A 244 8.32 5.43 -23.93
C GLU A 244 6.88 5.05 -23.57
N LEU A 245 6.35 5.55 -22.45
CA LEU A 245 4.94 5.38 -22.08
C LEU A 245 4.01 6.02 -23.10
N LEU A 246 4.31 7.24 -23.55
CA LEU A 246 3.53 7.93 -24.57
C LEU A 246 3.57 7.21 -25.92
N GLU A 247 4.73 6.67 -26.31
CA GLU A 247 4.88 5.82 -27.50
C GLU A 247 4.07 4.52 -27.37
N ALA A 248 4.07 3.89 -26.18
CA ALA A 248 3.23 2.73 -25.92
C ALA A 248 1.74 3.06 -26.06
N CYS A 249 1.28 4.20 -25.54
CA CYS A 249 -0.11 4.65 -25.71
C CYS A 249 -0.47 4.87 -27.20
N LYS A 250 0.43 5.47 -27.99
CA LYS A 250 0.25 5.64 -29.44
C LYS A 250 0.15 4.30 -30.15
N ALA A 251 1.07 3.37 -29.86
CA ALA A 251 1.06 2.04 -30.45
C ALA A 251 -0.22 1.26 -30.09
N THR A 252 -0.67 1.33 -28.83
CA THR A 252 -1.93 0.70 -28.41
C THR A 252 -3.13 1.33 -29.12
N LYS A 253 -3.16 2.65 -29.31
CA LYS A 253 -4.23 3.33 -30.07
C LYS A 253 -4.31 2.88 -31.53
N GLU A 254 -3.18 2.53 -32.14
CA GLU A 254 -3.16 1.98 -33.51
C GLU A 254 -3.73 0.56 -33.59
N THR A 255 -3.62 -0.21 -32.49
CA THR A 255 -4.11 -1.60 -32.42
C THR A 255 -5.53 -1.74 -31.86
N ASP A 256 -5.95 -0.84 -30.97
CA ASP A 256 -7.26 -0.80 -30.32
C ASP A 256 -7.88 0.58 -30.59
N GLU A 257 -8.87 0.63 -31.50
CA GLU A 257 -9.54 1.88 -31.88
C GLU A 257 -10.30 2.53 -30.72
N ASP A 258 -10.71 1.76 -29.70
CA ASP A 258 -11.44 2.26 -28.53
C ASP A 258 -10.51 2.62 -27.36
N PHE A 259 -9.22 2.28 -27.44
CA PHE A 259 -8.21 2.82 -26.52
C PHE A 259 -8.19 4.35 -26.60
N VAL A 260 -8.09 5.03 -25.47
CA VAL A 260 -8.06 6.49 -25.40
C VAL A 260 -7.01 6.95 -24.40
N TYR A 261 -6.31 8.02 -24.75
CA TYR A 261 -5.31 8.63 -23.88
C TYR A 261 -5.26 10.13 -24.13
N ASP A 262 -4.75 10.87 -23.14
CA ASP A 262 -4.57 12.32 -23.17
C ASP A 262 -3.37 12.70 -22.28
N PHE A 263 -2.72 13.83 -22.60
CA PHE A 263 -1.56 14.29 -21.84
C PHE A 263 -1.39 15.81 -21.93
N THR A 264 -0.76 16.40 -20.91
CA THR A 264 -0.31 17.79 -20.94
C THR A 264 1.20 17.86 -20.98
N VAL A 265 1.72 18.97 -21.50
CA VAL A 265 3.15 19.28 -21.49
C VAL A 265 3.42 20.59 -20.74
N ASP A 266 4.59 20.69 -20.14
CA ASP A 266 5.08 21.90 -19.48
C ASP A 266 5.65 22.91 -20.51
N GLU A 267 6.20 24.02 -20.02
CA GLU A 267 6.80 25.08 -20.84
C GLU A 267 8.04 24.63 -21.64
N ASN A 268 8.60 23.44 -21.33
CA ASN A 268 9.76 22.85 -21.98
C ASN A 268 9.39 21.63 -22.85
N ASP A 269 8.11 21.49 -23.22
CA ASP A 269 7.56 20.36 -23.98
C ASP A 269 7.71 18.99 -23.29
N LYS A 270 7.87 18.97 -21.95
CA LYS A 270 7.95 17.73 -21.17
C LYS A 270 6.57 17.31 -20.69
N VAL A 271 6.27 16.03 -20.78
CA VAL A 271 5.00 15.47 -20.30
C VAL A 271 4.85 15.75 -18.80
N GLU A 272 3.80 16.46 -18.44
CA GLU A 272 3.46 16.84 -17.06
C GLU A 272 2.42 15.87 -16.51
N ASN A 273 1.33 15.63 -17.24
CA ASN A 273 0.28 14.71 -16.86
C ASN A 273 -0.03 13.76 -18.02
N ILE A 274 -0.36 12.51 -17.73
CA ILE A 274 -0.78 11.52 -18.74
C ILE A 274 -1.87 10.62 -18.18
N ALA A 275 -2.94 10.42 -18.94
CA ALA A 275 -4.07 9.58 -18.58
C ALA A 275 -4.44 8.67 -19.74
N TRP A 276 -4.92 7.46 -19.45
CA TRP A 276 -5.38 6.52 -20.48
C TRP A 276 -6.44 5.54 -19.96
N SER A 277 -7.19 4.98 -20.91
CA SER A 277 -8.19 3.94 -20.71
C SER A 277 -8.19 2.98 -21.90
N TYR A 278 -8.46 1.70 -21.63
CA TYR A 278 -8.52 0.64 -22.63
C TYR A 278 -9.92 0.56 -23.25
N GLY A 279 -10.03 0.05 -24.48
CA GLY A 279 -11.33 -0.04 -25.16
C GLY A 279 -12.37 -0.79 -24.34
N ASP A 280 -12.02 -1.95 -23.76
CA ASP A 280 -12.92 -2.71 -22.89
C ASP A 280 -13.35 -1.91 -21.64
N SER A 281 -12.45 -1.11 -21.07
CA SER A 281 -12.74 -0.27 -19.90
C SER A 281 -13.78 0.82 -20.24
N VAL A 282 -13.64 1.45 -21.41
CA VAL A 282 -14.61 2.43 -21.92
C VAL A 282 -15.97 1.77 -22.16
N HIS A 283 -15.99 0.55 -22.70
CA HIS A 283 -17.23 -0.22 -22.89
C HIS A 283 -17.87 -0.62 -21.57
N ALA A 284 -17.10 -1.12 -20.60
CA ALA A 284 -17.62 -1.52 -19.30
C ALA A 284 -18.23 -0.33 -18.54
N TYR A 285 -17.68 0.87 -18.69
CA TYR A 285 -18.22 2.09 -18.10
C TYR A 285 -19.65 2.40 -18.59
N THR A 286 -20.03 1.94 -19.79
CA THR A 286 -21.41 2.12 -20.28
C THR A 286 -22.46 1.43 -19.40
N MET A 287 -22.08 0.34 -18.73
CA MET A 287 -22.96 -0.48 -17.89
C MET A 287 -22.75 -0.23 -16.40
N PHE A 288 -21.50 0.01 -15.99
CA PHE A 288 -21.10 0.08 -14.58
C PHE A 288 -20.55 1.44 -14.16
N GLY A 289 -20.69 2.47 -15.02
CA GLY A 289 -20.22 3.84 -14.77
C GLY A 289 -21.14 4.69 -13.89
N ASP A 290 -22.18 4.10 -13.29
CA ASP A 290 -23.10 4.79 -12.38
C ASP A 290 -22.41 5.24 -11.08
N VAL A 291 -21.46 4.45 -10.57
CA VAL A 291 -20.64 4.78 -9.40
C VAL A 291 -19.16 4.60 -9.74
N LEU A 292 -18.37 5.64 -9.47
CA LEU A 292 -16.93 5.68 -9.75
C LEU A 292 -16.13 5.71 -8.44
N TYR A 293 -15.09 4.92 -8.32
CA TYR A 293 -14.08 5.04 -7.26
C TYR A 293 -12.80 5.61 -7.87
N PHE A 294 -12.35 6.78 -7.41
CA PHE A 294 -11.09 7.38 -7.82
C PHE A 294 -10.07 7.30 -6.68
N ASP A 295 -9.17 6.33 -6.79
CA ASP A 295 -8.11 6.10 -5.80
C ASP A 295 -6.86 6.91 -6.16
N THR A 296 -6.31 7.65 -5.20
CA THR A 296 -5.08 8.44 -5.36
C THR A 296 -4.04 8.07 -4.28
N SER A 297 -4.08 6.82 -3.82
CA SER A 297 -3.32 6.36 -2.66
C SER A 297 -1.84 6.15 -2.95
N TYR A 298 -1.40 6.12 -4.22
CA TYR A 298 -0.04 5.73 -4.60
C TYR A 298 0.71 6.86 -5.31
N ARG A 299 2.02 6.93 -5.05
CA ARG A 299 2.94 7.87 -5.70
C ARG A 299 4.21 7.14 -6.10
N SER A 300 4.75 7.47 -7.26
CA SER A 300 6.05 6.97 -7.68
C SER A 300 7.16 7.75 -6.97
N ILE A 301 8.07 7.04 -6.28
CA ILE A 301 9.32 7.63 -5.78
C ILE A 301 10.21 8.02 -6.96
N THR A 302 10.34 7.11 -7.94
CA THR A 302 11.26 7.26 -9.07
C THR A 302 10.88 8.44 -9.94
N TYR A 303 9.60 8.58 -10.29
CA TYR A 303 9.12 9.63 -11.19
C TYR A 303 8.60 10.86 -10.46
N GLY A 304 8.27 10.73 -9.17
CA GLY A 304 7.69 11.83 -8.39
C GLY A 304 6.22 12.12 -8.72
N MET A 305 5.58 11.32 -9.57
CA MET A 305 4.20 11.50 -10.01
C MET A 305 3.20 10.78 -9.11
N LEU A 306 2.05 11.39 -8.88
CA LEU A 306 0.88 10.78 -8.25
C LEU A 306 0.21 9.82 -9.23
N PHE A 307 -0.12 8.63 -8.78
CA PHE A 307 -0.96 7.70 -9.53
C PHE A 307 -2.42 7.82 -9.08
N GLY A 308 -3.32 7.96 -10.05
CA GLY A 308 -4.75 7.88 -9.86
C GLY A 308 -5.35 6.71 -10.64
N ALA A 309 -6.22 5.91 -10.01
CA ALA A 309 -6.97 4.85 -10.68
C ALA A 309 -8.47 5.10 -10.61
N TRP A 310 -9.14 5.03 -11.77
CA TRP A 310 -10.59 5.02 -11.89
C TRP A 310 -11.09 3.59 -11.89
N LEU A 311 -11.87 3.24 -10.89
CA LEU A 311 -12.32 1.88 -10.62
C LEU A 311 -13.86 1.85 -10.45
N GLY A 312 -14.45 0.68 -10.67
CA GLY A 312 -15.86 0.42 -10.46
C GLY A 312 -16.10 -0.97 -9.88
N ILE A 313 -17.37 -1.38 -9.84
CA ILE A 313 -17.76 -2.72 -9.42
C ILE A 313 -18.71 -3.33 -10.45
N ASP A 314 -18.38 -4.53 -10.91
CA ASP A 314 -19.25 -5.26 -11.84
C ASP A 314 -20.46 -5.88 -11.13
N ASN A 315 -21.34 -6.51 -11.90
CA ASN A 315 -22.50 -7.23 -11.38
C ASN A 315 -22.13 -8.43 -10.50
N HIS A 316 -20.88 -8.93 -10.54
CA HIS A 316 -20.36 -10.01 -9.70
C HIS A 316 -19.62 -9.51 -8.45
N GLY A 317 -19.60 -8.21 -8.19
CA GLY A 317 -18.94 -7.64 -7.02
C GLY A 317 -17.43 -7.50 -7.16
N ARG A 318 -16.88 -7.66 -8.38
CA ARG A 318 -15.45 -7.58 -8.66
C ARG A 318 -15.06 -6.16 -9.03
N THR A 319 -13.84 -5.78 -8.68
CA THR A 319 -13.28 -4.48 -9.04
C THR A 319 -13.08 -4.41 -10.56
N ILE A 320 -13.70 -3.43 -11.20
CA ILE A 320 -13.48 -3.06 -12.60
C ILE A 320 -12.44 -1.96 -12.66
N PHE A 321 -11.53 -2.03 -13.62
CA PHE A 321 -10.64 -0.93 -13.97
C PHE A 321 -11.21 -0.13 -15.15
N PHE A 322 -11.43 1.17 -14.96
CA PHE A 322 -11.92 2.08 -16.00
C PHE A 322 -10.83 2.92 -16.65
N GLY A 323 -9.67 3.07 -16.01
CA GLY A 323 -8.56 3.86 -16.53
C GLY A 323 -7.66 4.35 -15.41
N CYS A 324 -6.58 5.04 -15.77
CA CYS A 324 -5.70 5.65 -14.79
C CYS A 324 -5.01 6.90 -15.31
N VAL A 325 -4.33 7.57 -14.37
CA VAL A 325 -3.64 8.83 -14.59
C VAL A 325 -2.35 8.88 -13.78
N LEU A 326 -1.32 9.52 -14.36
CA LEU A 326 -0.13 9.97 -13.68
C LEU A 326 -0.13 11.50 -13.68
N LEU A 327 -0.11 12.10 -12.49
CA LEU A 327 -0.11 13.55 -12.30
C LEU A 327 1.22 14.03 -11.73
N GLN A 328 1.75 15.13 -12.26
CA GLN A 328 2.98 15.75 -11.75
C GLN A 328 2.81 16.23 -10.30
N ASP A 329 1.65 16.80 -9.99
CA ASP A 329 1.35 17.40 -8.69
C ASP A 329 -0.08 17.14 -8.20
N GLU A 330 -0.29 17.44 -6.92
CA GLU A 330 -1.56 17.26 -6.21
C GLU A 330 -2.32 18.60 -6.14
N THR A 331 -2.40 19.32 -7.26
CA THR A 331 -3.11 20.60 -7.32
C THR A 331 -4.56 20.43 -7.80
N PRO A 332 -5.47 21.34 -7.43
CA PRO A 332 -6.83 21.36 -7.98
C PRO A 332 -6.85 21.39 -9.51
N ARG A 333 -5.86 22.04 -10.15
CA ARG A 333 -5.72 22.12 -11.61
C ARG A 333 -5.44 20.75 -12.21
N SER A 334 -4.47 20.02 -11.68
CA SER A 334 -4.11 18.67 -12.14
C SER A 334 -5.26 17.68 -11.94
N PHE A 335 -5.96 17.77 -10.81
CA PHE A 335 -7.18 16.97 -10.59
C PHE A 335 -8.33 17.34 -11.53
N SER A 336 -8.53 18.62 -11.82
CA SER A 336 -9.57 19.06 -12.76
C SER A 336 -9.29 18.53 -14.15
N TRP A 337 -8.05 18.63 -14.63
CA TRP A 337 -7.63 18.03 -15.90
C TRP A 337 -7.88 16.52 -15.91
N ALA A 338 -7.49 15.79 -14.86
CA ALA A 338 -7.71 14.34 -14.77
C ALA A 338 -9.19 13.97 -14.91
N LEU A 339 -10.08 14.70 -14.22
CA LEU A 339 -11.53 14.47 -14.28
C LEU A 339 -12.11 14.82 -15.66
N GLN A 340 -11.64 15.90 -16.28
CA GLN A 340 -12.06 16.29 -17.63
C GLN A 340 -11.64 15.24 -18.66
N SER A 341 -10.38 14.80 -18.65
CA SER A 341 -9.89 13.74 -19.54
C SER A 341 -10.64 12.44 -19.32
N PHE A 342 -10.94 12.05 -18.07
CA PHE A 342 -11.77 10.88 -17.78
C PHE A 342 -13.17 10.98 -18.39
N VAL A 343 -13.88 12.09 -18.19
CA VAL A 343 -15.22 12.30 -18.77
C VAL A 343 -15.17 12.26 -20.30
N GLN A 344 -14.11 12.83 -20.90
CA GLN A 344 -13.89 12.76 -22.34
C GLN A 344 -13.69 11.32 -22.82
N PHE A 345 -12.86 10.53 -22.14
CA PHE A 345 -12.67 9.09 -22.41
C PHE A 345 -14.01 8.33 -22.36
N MET A 346 -14.86 8.68 -21.40
CA MET A 346 -16.18 8.08 -21.21
C MET A 346 -17.28 8.66 -22.10
N ARG A 347 -16.91 9.38 -23.18
CA ARG A 347 -17.80 9.97 -24.18
C ARG A 347 -18.81 10.96 -23.56
N GLY A 348 -18.36 11.74 -22.59
CA GLY A 348 -19.16 12.76 -21.91
C GLY A 348 -20.07 12.24 -20.80
N ARG A 349 -20.03 10.94 -20.46
CA ARG A 349 -20.83 10.37 -19.37
C ARG A 349 -20.16 10.61 -18.03
N CYS A 350 -20.87 11.31 -17.14
CA CYS A 350 -20.47 11.51 -15.75
C CYS A 350 -21.11 10.44 -14.85
N PRO A 351 -20.43 10.00 -13.78
CA PRO A 351 -21.03 9.10 -12.80
C PRO A 351 -22.09 9.82 -11.96
N GLN A 352 -23.03 9.06 -11.39
CA GLN A 352 -23.99 9.61 -10.43
C GLN A 352 -23.32 9.91 -9.10
N THR A 353 -22.39 9.05 -8.69
CA THR A 353 -21.64 9.17 -7.44
C THR A 353 -20.16 8.87 -7.67
N ILE A 354 -19.28 9.66 -7.05
CA ILE A 354 -17.82 9.44 -7.07
C ILE A 354 -17.30 9.28 -5.64
N LEU A 355 -16.58 8.20 -5.39
CA LEU A 355 -15.90 7.90 -4.14
C LEU A 355 -14.42 8.24 -4.28
N THR A 356 -13.86 9.00 -3.35
CA THR A 356 -12.44 9.39 -3.39
C THR A 356 -11.75 9.34 -2.04
N ASP A 357 -10.45 9.57 -2.05
CA ASP A 357 -9.69 9.98 -0.88
C ASP A 357 -10.16 11.30 -0.26
N LEU A 358 -9.82 11.50 1.02
CA LEU A 358 -9.98 12.78 1.70
C LEU A 358 -8.90 13.75 1.20
N ASP A 359 -9.26 14.60 0.24
CA ASP A 359 -8.37 15.59 -0.34
C ASP A 359 -9.12 16.89 -0.70
N PRO A 360 -8.71 18.06 -0.15
CA PRO A 360 -9.32 19.36 -0.48
C PRO A 360 -9.24 19.73 -1.96
N GLY A 361 -8.11 19.49 -2.63
CA GLY A 361 -7.94 19.82 -4.04
C GLY A 361 -8.83 18.95 -4.93
N LEU A 362 -8.94 17.66 -4.61
CA LEU A 362 -9.83 16.75 -5.33
C LEU A 362 -11.31 17.10 -5.13
N ARG A 363 -11.72 17.45 -3.89
CA ARG A 363 -13.09 17.91 -3.61
C ARG A 363 -13.44 19.14 -4.45
N ASP A 364 -12.54 20.10 -4.51
CA ASP A 364 -12.79 21.35 -5.21
C ASP A 364 -12.80 21.15 -6.74
N ALA A 365 -11.94 20.26 -7.26
CA ALA A 365 -11.99 19.82 -8.66
C ALA A 365 -13.30 19.09 -9.01
N ILE A 366 -13.77 18.16 -8.17
CA ILE A 366 -15.06 17.46 -8.39
C ILE A 366 -16.22 18.44 -8.39
N ARG A 367 -16.23 19.42 -7.48
CA ARG A 367 -17.28 20.44 -7.44
C ARG A 367 -17.31 21.29 -8.72
N SER A 368 -16.15 21.54 -9.32
CA SER A 368 -16.01 22.31 -10.57
C SER A 368 -16.43 21.48 -11.79
N GLU A 369 -15.85 20.29 -11.94
CA GLU A 369 -15.93 19.52 -13.18
C GLU A 369 -17.12 18.55 -13.22
N LEU A 370 -17.65 18.14 -12.06
CA LEU A 370 -18.73 17.16 -11.93
C LEU A 370 -19.86 17.69 -11.00
N PRO A 371 -20.49 18.83 -11.30
CA PRO A 371 -21.45 19.48 -10.39
C PRO A 371 -22.72 18.64 -10.13
N GLY A 372 -23.08 17.73 -11.03
CA GLY A 372 -24.21 16.81 -10.87
C GLY A 372 -23.88 15.49 -10.16
N THR A 373 -22.60 15.23 -9.87
CA THR A 373 -22.14 13.99 -9.26
C THR A 373 -22.05 14.15 -7.74
N LYS A 374 -22.60 13.19 -6.99
CA LYS A 374 -22.44 13.15 -5.54
C LYS A 374 -21.00 12.78 -5.19
N HIS A 375 -20.29 13.68 -4.52
CA HIS A 375 -18.99 13.36 -3.92
C HIS A 375 -19.16 12.60 -2.61
N VAL A 376 -18.47 11.47 -2.50
CA VAL A 376 -18.31 10.68 -1.29
C VAL A 376 -16.82 10.49 -0.99
N THR A 377 -16.45 10.67 0.26
CA THR A 377 -15.10 10.37 0.76
C THR A 377 -15.11 8.98 1.37
N SER A 378 -14.18 8.14 0.94
CA SER A 378 -14.04 6.76 1.42
C SER A 378 -13.81 6.74 2.93
N ILE A 379 -14.75 6.11 3.65
CA ILE A 379 -14.66 5.96 5.11
C ILE A 379 -13.44 5.10 5.50
N TRP A 380 -13.04 4.15 4.66
CA TRP A 380 -11.82 3.38 4.81
C TRP A 380 -10.57 4.28 4.81
N ASN A 381 -10.53 5.25 3.91
CA ASN A 381 -9.42 6.20 3.80
C ASN A 381 -9.43 7.22 4.95
N ILE A 382 -10.56 7.45 5.61
CA ILE A 382 -10.63 8.22 6.86
C ILE A 382 -10.15 7.37 8.04
N PHE A 383 -10.69 6.15 8.21
CA PHE A 383 -10.34 5.25 9.31
C PHE A 383 -8.85 4.92 9.36
N SER A 384 -8.21 4.74 8.20
CA SER A 384 -6.76 4.53 8.11
C SER A 384 -5.92 5.70 8.64
N LYS A 385 -6.48 6.93 8.66
CA LYS A 385 -5.79 8.15 9.12
C LYS A 385 -6.02 8.46 10.60
N LEU A 386 -7.14 8.01 11.18
CA LEU A 386 -7.47 8.28 12.59
C LEU A 386 -6.36 7.87 13.59
N PRO A 387 -5.69 6.70 13.46
CA PRO A 387 -4.61 6.35 14.37
C PRO A 387 -3.46 7.37 14.30
N SER A 388 -3.05 7.76 13.10
CA SER A 388 -1.96 8.73 12.91
C SER A 388 -2.29 10.12 13.50
N TRP A 389 -3.56 10.52 13.46
CA TRP A 389 -3.98 11.84 13.96
C TRP A 389 -4.25 11.87 15.46
N PHE A 390 -4.84 10.81 16.02
CA PHE A 390 -5.47 10.89 17.34
C PHE A 390 -4.91 9.89 18.37
N SER A 391 -4.12 8.88 17.97
CA SER A 391 -3.58 7.90 18.94
C SER A 391 -2.65 8.54 19.97
N LEU A 392 -1.68 9.34 19.52
CA LEU A 392 -0.71 10.01 20.40
C LEU A 392 -1.36 11.13 21.23
N PRO A 393 -2.19 12.04 20.67
CA PRO A 393 -2.83 13.08 21.47
C PRO A 393 -3.83 12.56 22.52
N LEU A 394 -4.56 11.47 22.22
CA LEU A 394 -5.58 10.93 23.12
C LEU A 394 -5.07 9.82 24.04
N GLY A 395 -3.95 9.18 23.72
CA GLY A 395 -3.36 8.10 24.51
C GLY A 395 -4.36 6.97 24.77
N SER A 396 -4.58 6.64 26.04
CA SER A 396 -5.51 5.59 26.46
C SER A 396 -6.98 5.84 26.05
N ARG A 397 -7.35 7.09 25.78
CA ARG A 397 -8.72 7.48 25.38
C ARG A 397 -8.99 7.28 23.88
N TYR A 398 -7.98 6.91 23.09
CA TYR A 398 -8.15 6.73 21.65
C TYR A 398 -9.16 5.63 21.29
N GLY A 399 -9.19 4.52 22.05
CA GLY A 399 -10.14 3.43 21.81
C GLY A 399 -11.61 3.88 21.97
N GLU A 400 -11.88 4.69 23.00
CA GLU A 400 -13.18 5.30 23.25
C GLU A 400 -13.56 6.28 22.11
N PHE A 401 -12.63 7.16 21.72
CA PHE A 401 -12.83 8.07 20.59
C PHE A 401 -13.16 7.32 19.29
N LYS A 402 -12.44 6.24 18.99
CA LYS A 402 -12.66 5.44 17.78
C LYS A 402 -14.06 4.82 17.78
N SER A 403 -14.54 4.34 18.92
CA SER A 403 -15.90 3.80 19.07
C SER A 403 -16.95 4.89 18.84
N GLU A 404 -16.80 6.04 19.51
CA GLU A 404 -17.73 7.18 19.35
C GLU A 404 -17.75 7.70 17.90
N PHE A 405 -16.59 7.73 17.23
CA PHE A 405 -16.49 8.14 15.83
C PHE A 405 -17.20 7.14 14.89
N ASP A 406 -17.08 5.83 15.15
CA ASP A 406 -17.77 4.79 14.37
C ASP A 406 -19.30 4.87 14.54
N ASP A 407 -19.77 5.06 15.77
CA ASP A 407 -21.19 5.28 16.04
C ASP A 407 -21.70 6.55 15.34
N LEU A 408 -20.91 7.63 15.40
CA LEU A 408 -21.22 8.91 14.77
C LEU A 408 -21.28 8.81 13.24
N TYR A 409 -20.37 8.06 12.62
CA TYR A 409 -20.42 7.78 11.18
C TYR A 409 -21.74 7.11 10.77
N ASN A 410 -22.23 6.16 11.58
CA ASN A 410 -23.43 5.37 11.32
C ASN A 410 -24.76 6.07 11.68
N MET A 411 -24.71 7.32 12.15
CA MET A 411 -25.88 8.09 12.56
C MET A 411 -26.89 8.29 11.42
N ASP A 412 -28.16 8.27 11.80
CA ASP A 412 -29.27 8.32 10.83
C ASP A 412 -29.67 9.74 10.44
N SER A 413 -29.64 10.68 11.39
CA SER A 413 -30.15 12.04 11.23
C SER A 413 -29.03 13.05 11.21
N VAL A 414 -29.21 14.09 10.40
CA VAL A 414 -28.27 15.22 10.33
C VAL A 414 -28.22 15.96 11.67
N ASP A 415 -29.38 16.28 12.26
CA ASP A 415 -29.43 16.98 13.55
C ASP A 415 -28.78 16.16 14.67
N GLY A 416 -29.01 14.85 14.69
CA GLY A 416 -28.38 13.94 15.64
C GLY A 416 -26.86 13.93 15.44
N PHE A 417 -26.40 13.83 14.20
CA PHE A 417 -24.97 13.90 13.87
C PHE A 417 -24.34 15.20 14.36
N GLU A 418 -24.93 16.35 14.06
CA GLU A 418 -24.40 17.67 14.45
C GLU A 418 -24.31 17.83 15.97
N LEU A 419 -25.34 17.37 16.70
CA LEU A 419 -25.35 17.38 18.15
C LEU A 419 -24.26 16.46 18.73
N ARG A 420 -24.21 15.21 18.28
CA ARG A 420 -23.24 14.21 18.75
C ARG A 420 -21.80 14.59 18.40
N TRP A 421 -21.57 15.20 17.24
CA TRP A 421 -20.27 15.71 16.84
C TRP A 421 -19.73 16.71 17.85
N ASN A 422 -20.53 17.72 18.20
CA ASN A 422 -20.13 18.75 19.16
C ASN A 422 -19.84 18.15 20.56
N GLN A 423 -20.63 17.17 20.98
CA GLN A 423 -20.41 16.44 22.23
C GLN A 423 -19.09 15.66 22.21
N MET A 424 -18.83 14.88 21.16
CA MET A 424 -17.60 14.11 20.99
C MET A 424 -16.38 15.03 21.00
N VAL A 425 -16.39 16.11 20.21
CA VAL A 425 -15.29 17.08 20.14
C VAL A 425 -15.01 17.72 21.50
N SER A 426 -16.04 18.10 22.25
CA SER A 426 -15.90 18.65 23.60
C SER A 426 -15.36 17.60 24.59
N MET A 427 -15.88 16.37 24.54
CA MET A 427 -15.49 15.27 25.44
C MET A 427 -14.01 14.92 25.33
N PHE A 428 -13.46 14.93 24.11
CA PHE A 428 -12.04 14.64 23.87
C PHE A 428 -11.15 15.89 23.82
N GLY A 429 -11.70 17.09 24.00
CA GLY A 429 -10.93 18.34 24.00
C GLY A 429 -10.30 18.69 22.65
N LEU A 430 -10.93 18.30 21.54
CA LEU A 430 -10.39 18.41 20.19
C LEU A 430 -10.82 19.68 19.44
N GLY A 431 -11.43 20.66 20.11
CA GLY A 431 -12.03 21.84 19.47
C GLY A 431 -11.07 22.70 18.65
N SER A 432 -9.76 22.67 18.96
CA SER A 432 -8.71 23.38 18.21
C SER A 432 -7.92 22.47 17.26
N ASP A 433 -8.27 21.19 17.14
CA ASP A 433 -7.55 20.25 16.28
C ASP A 433 -7.93 20.45 14.80
N LYS A 434 -6.91 20.62 13.97
CA LYS A 434 -7.07 20.87 12.53
C LYS A 434 -7.64 19.66 11.77
N HIS A 435 -7.40 18.43 12.22
CA HIS A 435 -7.92 17.23 11.56
C HIS A 435 -9.41 17.05 11.87
N ILE A 436 -9.84 17.33 13.11
CA ILE A 436 -11.27 17.42 13.46
C ILE A 436 -11.95 18.51 12.64
N ALA A 437 -11.36 19.70 12.52
CA ALA A 437 -11.91 20.77 11.69
C ALA A 437 -12.03 20.35 10.21
N LEU A 438 -11.01 19.66 9.67
CA LEU A 438 -11.02 19.11 8.31
C LEU A 438 -12.16 18.10 8.13
N LEU A 439 -12.27 17.10 9.01
CA LEU A 439 -13.32 16.09 8.96
C LEU A 439 -14.70 16.75 9.02
N PHE A 440 -14.92 17.72 9.89
CA PHE A 440 -16.20 18.43 9.97
C PHE A 440 -16.52 19.21 8.69
N SER A 441 -15.50 19.84 8.07
CA SER A 441 -15.69 20.56 6.80
C SER A 441 -16.08 19.63 5.63
N PHE A 442 -15.75 18.35 5.74
CA PHE A 442 -16.08 17.30 4.76
C PHE A 442 -17.29 16.44 5.15
N ARG A 443 -17.98 16.72 6.27
CA ARG A 443 -19.04 15.85 6.82
C ARG A 443 -20.13 15.46 5.83
N THR A 444 -20.48 16.35 4.89
CA THR A 444 -21.48 16.09 3.85
C THR A 444 -21.06 15.02 2.83
N CYS A 445 -19.78 14.67 2.81
CA CYS A 445 -19.17 13.73 1.89
C CYS A 445 -18.81 12.39 2.55
N TRP A 446 -18.77 12.28 3.89
CA TRP A 446 -18.39 11.02 4.54
C TRP A 446 -19.35 10.53 5.62
N ALA A 447 -20.18 11.39 6.21
CA ALA A 447 -21.12 10.95 7.24
C ALA A 447 -22.35 10.31 6.61
N LEU A 448 -22.76 9.13 7.11
CA LEU A 448 -23.86 8.37 6.51
C LEU A 448 -25.18 9.16 6.48
N SER A 449 -25.45 9.98 7.51
CA SER A 449 -26.61 10.88 7.58
C SER A 449 -26.75 11.82 6.37
N TYR A 450 -25.63 12.21 5.76
CA TYR A 450 -25.58 13.08 4.58
C TYR A 450 -25.46 12.34 3.24
N MET A 451 -25.06 11.07 3.27
CA MET A 451 -24.88 10.22 2.07
C MET A 451 -26.08 9.31 1.80
N ARG A 452 -26.93 9.11 2.80
CA ARG A 452 -28.36 9.41 2.71
C ARG A 452 -29.11 9.18 1.40
N GLY A 453 -29.20 7.97 0.83
CA GLY A 453 -30.02 7.73 -0.36
C GLY A 453 -29.40 8.17 -1.69
N TYR A 454 -28.09 8.37 -1.71
CA TYR A 454 -27.31 8.35 -2.96
C TYR A 454 -26.87 6.92 -3.26
N PHE A 455 -26.91 6.55 -4.54
CA PHE A 455 -26.53 5.23 -4.98
C PHE A 455 -25.00 5.04 -4.96
N LEU A 456 -24.54 3.99 -4.28
CA LEU A 456 -23.14 3.71 -3.94
C LEU A 456 -22.69 2.30 -4.37
N ALA A 457 -23.57 1.47 -4.91
CA ALA A 457 -23.22 0.16 -5.45
C ALA A 457 -22.46 -0.78 -4.50
N GLN A 458 -22.64 -0.62 -3.18
CA GLN A 458 -21.84 -1.29 -2.14
C GLN A 458 -20.32 -0.96 -2.12
N MET A 459 -19.89 0.04 -2.88
CA MET A 459 -18.47 0.44 -2.95
C MET A 459 -17.97 1.18 -1.70
N ALA A 460 -18.88 1.69 -0.85
CA ALA A 460 -18.53 2.26 0.45
C ALA A 460 -18.20 1.19 1.52
N THR A 461 -18.29 -0.09 1.19
CA THR A 461 -18.03 -1.19 2.14
C THR A 461 -16.54 -1.46 2.33
N GLN A 462 -16.18 -2.00 3.49
CA GLN A 462 -14.82 -2.45 3.77
C GLN A 462 -14.38 -3.59 2.83
N ALA A 463 -15.31 -4.46 2.42
CA ALA A 463 -15.03 -5.56 1.51
C ALA A 463 -14.54 -5.06 0.15
N TYR A 464 -15.25 -4.08 -0.43
CA TYR A 464 -14.83 -3.47 -1.69
C TYR A 464 -13.50 -2.71 -1.55
N SER A 465 -13.32 -1.94 -0.46
CA SER A 465 -12.05 -1.23 -0.21
C SER A 465 -10.85 -2.18 -0.13
N LYS A 466 -11.03 -3.37 0.45
CA LYS A 466 -10.00 -4.43 0.46
C LYS A 466 -9.76 -5.03 -0.92
N SER A 467 -10.80 -5.19 -1.73
CA SER A 467 -10.67 -5.65 -3.12
C SER A 467 -9.86 -4.67 -3.96
N VAL A 468 -10.15 -3.36 -3.82
CA VAL A 468 -9.38 -2.28 -4.47
C VAL A 468 -7.92 -2.30 -4.01
N ASP A 469 -7.65 -2.42 -2.71
CA ASP A 469 -6.29 -2.50 -2.20
C ASP A 469 -5.52 -3.72 -2.75
N ALA A 470 -6.17 -4.89 -2.78
CA ALA A 470 -5.58 -6.10 -3.33
C ALA A 470 -5.29 -5.96 -4.84
N PHE A 471 -6.21 -5.37 -5.59
CA PHE A 471 -6.05 -5.06 -7.01
C PHE A 471 -4.83 -4.14 -7.24
N LEU A 472 -4.76 -3.01 -6.53
CA LEU A 472 -3.66 -2.05 -6.65
C LEU A 472 -2.32 -2.65 -6.22
N LYS A 473 -2.28 -3.43 -5.13
CA LYS A 473 -1.06 -4.15 -4.71
C LYS A 473 -0.57 -5.12 -5.78
N GLY A 474 -1.48 -5.81 -6.50
CA GLY A 474 -1.13 -6.65 -7.64
C GLY A 474 -0.51 -5.86 -8.79
N VAL A 475 -1.09 -4.69 -9.12
CA VAL A 475 -0.55 -3.77 -10.12
C VAL A 475 0.82 -3.21 -9.73
N PHE A 476 1.13 -3.11 -8.43
CA PHE A 476 2.39 -2.58 -7.91
C PHE A 476 3.40 -3.62 -7.39
N SER A 477 3.13 -4.92 -7.52
CA SER A 477 4.08 -5.95 -7.12
C SER A 477 5.08 -6.24 -8.24
N ALA A 478 6.33 -5.76 -8.07
CA ALA A 478 7.53 -6.07 -8.88
C ALA A 478 7.88 -5.16 -10.10
N GLN A 479 7.27 -3.98 -10.25
CA GLN A 479 7.55 -3.10 -11.41
C GLN A 479 8.82 -2.26 -11.21
N THR A 480 9.63 -2.19 -12.27
CA THR A 480 10.92 -1.49 -12.27
C THR A 480 10.93 -0.25 -13.17
N CYS A 481 9.96 -0.08 -14.09
CA CYS A 481 9.79 1.08 -14.97
C CYS A 481 8.32 1.31 -15.42
N LEU A 482 8.03 2.47 -16.03
CA LEU A 482 6.68 2.85 -16.50
C LEU A 482 6.13 1.94 -17.61
N ARG A 483 6.99 1.41 -18.48
CA ARG A 483 6.55 0.51 -19.56
C ARG A 483 6.00 -0.81 -19.03
N SER A 484 6.73 -1.48 -18.14
CA SER A 484 6.22 -2.70 -17.50
C SER A 484 4.98 -2.43 -16.66
N PHE A 485 4.87 -1.24 -16.07
CA PHE A 485 3.66 -0.80 -15.39
C PHE A 485 2.47 -0.68 -16.36
N PHE A 486 2.64 -0.04 -17.52
CA PHE A 486 1.61 0.07 -18.55
C PHE A 486 1.08 -1.30 -18.99
N GLU A 487 1.97 -2.24 -19.30
CA GLU A 487 1.61 -3.61 -19.69
C GLU A 487 0.82 -4.35 -18.60
N GLN A 488 1.22 -4.22 -17.34
CA GLN A 488 0.52 -4.85 -16.21
C GLN A 488 -0.88 -4.25 -15.97
N VAL A 489 -1.01 -2.93 -16.13
CA VAL A 489 -2.32 -2.28 -16.11
C VAL A 489 -3.20 -2.83 -17.24
N GLY A 490 -2.65 -3.03 -18.44
CA GLY A 490 -3.38 -3.63 -19.56
C GLY A 490 -3.86 -5.07 -19.29
N ILE A 491 -3.00 -5.91 -18.69
CA ILE A 491 -3.38 -7.27 -18.27
C ILE A 491 -4.51 -7.23 -17.24
N SER A 492 -4.42 -6.31 -16.29
CA SER A 492 -5.40 -6.15 -15.20
C SER A 492 -6.74 -5.56 -15.68
N ALA A 493 -6.70 -4.73 -16.71
CA ALA A 493 -7.85 -4.13 -17.36
C ALA A 493 -8.62 -5.11 -18.26
N ASN A 494 -7.96 -6.17 -18.75
CA ASN A 494 -8.59 -7.15 -19.64
C ASN A 494 -9.63 -8.01 -18.88
N PHE A 495 -10.90 -7.84 -19.25
CA PHE A 495 -12.04 -8.54 -18.62
C PHE A 495 -12.04 -10.05 -18.89
N GLN A 496 -11.42 -10.53 -19.96
CA GLN A 496 -11.31 -11.96 -20.26
C GLN A 496 -10.47 -12.68 -19.19
N ASN A 497 -9.48 -12.00 -18.60
CA ASN A 497 -8.71 -12.54 -17.47
C ASN A 497 -9.55 -12.68 -16.20
N HIS A 498 -10.60 -11.87 -16.06
CA HIS A 498 -11.57 -11.96 -14.97
C HIS A 498 -12.70 -12.94 -15.28
N ALA A 499 -12.84 -13.44 -16.52
CA ALA A 499 -13.99 -14.23 -16.97
C ALA A 499 -14.02 -15.70 -16.52
N ARG A 500 -13.18 -16.13 -15.56
CA ARG A 500 -13.40 -17.42 -14.87
C ARG A 500 -14.60 -17.26 -13.93
N LEU A 501 -15.79 -17.47 -14.48
CA LEU A 501 -17.02 -17.69 -13.73
C LEU A 501 -16.82 -18.97 -12.91
N GLU A 502 -16.36 -18.84 -11.67
CA GLU A 502 -16.64 -19.87 -10.67
C GLU A 502 -18.17 -19.88 -10.50
N LEU A 503 -18.82 -20.92 -11.03
CA LEU A 503 -20.24 -21.15 -10.84
C LEU A 503 -20.47 -21.42 -9.35
N GLN A 504 -20.74 -20.35 -8.60
CA GLN A 504 -21.08 -20.46 -7.21
C GLN A 504 -22.55 -20.87 -7.12
N TYR A 505 -22.82 -22.13 -6.80
CA TYR A 505 -24.19 -22.58 -6.54
C TYR A 505 -24.78 -21.78 -5.38
N MET A 506 -25.93 -21.17 -5.64
CA MET A 506 -26.64 -20.31 -4.68
C MET A 506 -27.66 -21.14 -3.91
N HIS A 507 -27.23 -21.69 -2.77
CA HIS A 507 -28.12 -22.41 -1.86
C HIS A 507 -29.19 -21.48 -1.28
N LEU A 508 -30.45 -21.94 -1.24
CA LEU A 508 -31.54 -21.23 -0.56
C LEU A 508 -31.39 -21.40 0.97
N LYS A 509 -31.48 -20.30 1.72
CA LYS A 509 -31.41 -20.28 3.19
C LYS A 509 -32.77 -20.13 3.86
N THR A 510 -33.69 -19.41 3.23
CA THR A 510 -35.02 -19.11 3.80
C THR A 510 -36.13 -19.91 3.12
N CYS A 511 -35.89 -20.39 1.90
CA CYS A 511 -36.82 -21.15 1.06
C CYS A 511 -38.15 -20.42 0.80
N ILE A 512 -38.16 -19.08 0.87
CA ILE A 512 -39.34 -18.28 0.53
C ILE A 512 -39.34 -17.95 -0.97
N PRO A 513 -40.51 -17.69 -1.59
CA PRO A 513 -40.57 -17.50 -3.04
C PRO A 513 -39.79 -16.27 -3.55
N ILE A 514 -39.62 -15.23 -2.72
CA ILE A 514 -38.77 -14.06 -3.03
C ILE A 514 -37.34 -14.50 -3.32
N GLU A 515 -36.81 -15.41 -2.50
CA GLU A 515 -35.44 -15.90 -2.62
C GLU A 515 -35.26 -16.74 -3.89
N GLU A 516 -36.22 -17.61 -4.18
CA GLU A 516 -36.20 -18.44 -5.38
C GLU A 516 -36.28 -17.61 -6.66
N ASN A 517 -37.17 -16.61 -6.70
CA ASN A 517 -37.27 -15.68 -7.81
C ASN A 517 -35.95 -14.91 -8.01
N ALA A 518 -35.43 -14.31 -6.94
CA ALA A 518 -34.18 -13.55 -6.98
C ALA A 518 -32.99 -14.39 -7.47
N ARG A 519 -32.92 -15.67 -7.08
CA ARG A 519 -31.88 -16.61 -7.54
C ARG A 519 -31.86 -16.72 -9.06
N SER A 520 -33.01 -16.70 -9.72
CA SER A 520 -33.09 -16.83 -11.19
C SER A 520 -32.66 -15.56 -11.94
N ILE A 521 -32.81 -14.39 -11.32
CA ILE A 521 -32.59 -13.07 -11.95
C ILE A 521 -31.20 -12.52 -11.65
N LEU A 522 -30.78 -12.59 -10.39
CA LEU A 522 -29.58 -11.91 -9.88
C LEU A 522 -28.30 -12.73 -10.06
N THR A 523 -27.18 -12.04 -10.17
CA THR A 523 -25.85 -12.65 -10.05
C THR A 523 -25.62 -13.18 -8.63
N PRO A 524 -24.65 -14.11 -8.43
CA PRO A 524 -24.29 -14.60 -7.10
C PRO A 524 -24.01 -13.51 -6.06
N PHE A 525 -23.34 -12.43 -6.48
CA PHE A 525 -23.05 -11.31 -5.59
C PHE A 525 -24.32 -10.62 -5.07
N ALA A 526 -25.19 -10.17 -5.97
CA ALA A 526 -26.41 -9.45 -5.60
C ALA A 526 -27.43 -10.37 -4.90
N PHE A 527 -27.52 -11.63 -5.33
CA PHE A 527 -28.34 -12.63 -4.66
C PHE A 527 -27.90 -12.85 -3.22
N ASN A 528 -26.60 -13.06 -2.97
CA ASN A 528 -26.07 -13.28 -1.63
C ASN A 528 -26.33 -12.07 -0.73
N ALA A 529 -26.23 -10.85 -1.26
CA ALA A 529 -26.58 -9.63 -0.54
C ALA A 529 -28.08 -9.61 -0.14
N LEU A 530 -28.98 -9.85 -1.09
CA LEU A 530 -30.43 -9.91 -0.82
C LEU A 530 -30.79 -11.03 0.17
N GLN A 531 -30.21 -12.22 -0.02
CA GLN A 531 -30.43 -13.38 0.84
C GLN A 531 -29.99 -13.09 2.28
N ASN A 532 -28.86 -12.41 2.47
CA ASN A 532 -28.42 -12.01 3.81
C ASN A 532 -29.43 -11.03 4.46
N GLU A 533 -29.97 -10.07 3.70
CA GLU A 533 -31.03 -9.19 4.20
C GLU A 533 -32.33 -9.96 4.53
N LEU A 534 -32.70 -10.97 3.74
CA LEU A 534 -33.83 -11.86 4.02
C LEU A 534 -33.67 -12.63 5.33
N VAL A 535 -32.49 -13.24 5.55
CA VAL A 535 -32.19 -13.95 6.81
C VAL A 535 -32.26 -13.00 8.00
N LEU A 536 -31.69 -11.79 7.85
CA LEU A 536 -31.68 -10.79 8.91
C LEU A 536 -33.07 -10.19 9.17
N ALA A 537 -33.96 -10.16 8.18
CA ALA A 537 -35.33 -9.68 8.33
C ALA A 537 -36.11 -10.46 9.40
N MET A 538 -35.80 -11.74 9.60
CA MET A 538 -36.47 -12.59 10.60
C MET A 538 -36.19 -12.17 12.04
N GLN A 539 -35.16 -11.34 12.26
CA GLN A 539 -34.81 -10.78 13.57
C GLN A 539 -35.63 -9.51 13.91
N TYR A 540 -36.54 -9.08 13.04
CA TYR A 540 -37.29 -7.85 13.22
C TYR A 540 -38.78 -8.10 13.44
N ALA A 541 -39.35 -7.39 14.41
CA ALA A 541 -40.79 -7.31 14.63
C ALA A 541 -41.35 -6.09 13.91
N THR A 542 -42.62 -6.17 13.49
CA THR A 542 -43.32 -5.09 12.81
C THR A 542 -44.57 -4.69 13.58
N SER A 543 -44.82 -3.40 13.70
CA SER A 543 -46.05 -2.83 14.25
C SER A 543 -46.68 -1.94 13.20
N GLU A 544 -47.91 -2.28 12.78
CA GLU A 544 -48.67 -1.50 11.80
C GLU A 544 -49.14 -0.17 12.42
N MET A 545 -49.03 0.89 11.63
CA MET A 545 -49.54 2.23 11.92
C MET A 545 -50.65 2.60 10.91
N ALA A 546 -51.15 3.82 11.00
CA ALA A 546 -52.10 4.34 10.01
C ALA A 546 -51.47 4.45 8.61
N ASN A 547 -52.31 4.39 7.58
CA ASN A 547 -51.97 4.70 6.18
C ASN A 547 -50.82 3.88 5.59
N GLY A 548 -50.78 2.56 5.83
CA GLY A 548 -49.77 1.66 5.23
C GLY A 548 -48.35 1.85 5.78
N SER A 549 -48.20 2.53 6.92
CA SER A 549 -46.91 2.71 7.59
C SER A 549 -46.66 1.63 8.64
N TYR A 550 -45.40 1.26 8.84
CA TYR A 550 -44.96 0.25 9.79
C TYR A 550 -43.74 0.74 10.56
N ILE A 551 -43.72 0.48 11.86
CA ILE A 551 -42.50 0.54 12.65
C ILE A 551 -41.89 -0.85 12.72
N VAL A 552 -40.62 -0.94 12.33
CA VAL A 552 -39.85 -2.17 12.31
C VAL A 552 -38.74 -2.07 13.35
N ARG A 553 -38.68 -3.04 14.28
CA ARG A 553 -37.77 -3.04 15.44
C ARG A 553 -37.00 -4.33 15.54
N HIS A 554 -35.72 -4.25 15.86
CA HIS A 554 -34.92 -5.43 16.12
C HIS A 554 -35.27 -6.03 17.49
N PHE A 555 -35.43 -7.34 17.58
CA PHE A 555 -35.85 -8.02 18.82
C PHE A 555 -34.92 -7.83 20.04
N LYS A 556 -33.63 -7.56 19.83
CA LYS A 556 -32.64 -7.28 20.89
C LYS A 556 -32.19 -5.83 20.99
N LYS A 557 -32.45 -5.00 19.97
CA LYS A 557 -31.93 -3.62 19.90
C LYS A 557 -33.12 -2.68 19.84
N MET A 558 -33.56 -2.23 21.01
CA MET A 558 -34.80 -1.45 21.17
C MET A 558 -34.65 0.01 20.73
N ASP A 559 -33.42 0.54 20.65
CA ASP A 559 -33.16 1.96 20.43
C ASP A 559 -33.16 2.38 18.95
N VAL A 560 -33.32 1.45 17.99
CA VAL A 560 -33.31 1.76 16.55
C VAL A 560 -34.59 1.26 15.90
N GLU A 561 -35.54 2.17 15.75
CA GLU A 561 -36.79 1.94 15.02
C GLU A 561 -36.64 2.37 13.56
N ARG A 562 -37.21 1.60 12.65
CA ARG A 562 -37.24 1.93 11.22
C ARG A 562 -38.67 2.12 10.76
N LEU A 563 -38.92 3.23 10.08
CA LEU A 563 -40.20 3.49 9.43
C LEU A 563 -40.16 2.86 8.05
N VAL A 564 -41.14 2.02 7.76
CA VAL A 564 -41.37 1.43 6.45
C VAL A 564 -42.77 1.80 5.97
N ILE A 565 -42.88 2.31 4.76
CA ILE A 565 -44.15 2.69 4.13
C ILE A 565 -44.39 1.70 3.00
N TRP A 566 -45.49 0.96 3.07
CA TRP A 566 -45.95 0.06 2.03
C TRP A 566 -47.14 0.69 1.31
N ILE A 567 -47.03 0.85 0.00
CA ILE A 567 -48.02 1.43 -0.90
C ILE A 567 -48.45 0.32 -1.87
N PRO A 568 -49.51 -0.44 -1.56
CA PRO A 568 -49.96 -1.57 -2.37
C PRO A 568 -50.32 -1.18 -3.81
N GLU A 569 -50.93 -0.01 -4.00
CA GLU A 569 -51.46 0.45 -5.29
C GLU A 569 -50.37 0.61 -6.34
N ASP A 570 -49.17 1.02 -5.91
CA ASP A 570 -48.00 1.22 -6.76
C ASP A 570 -46.97 0.08 -6.62
N GLU A 571 -47.27 -0.93 -5.80
CA GLU A 571 -46.34 -2.00 -5.39
C GLU A 571 -45.00 -1.43 -4.85
N GLN A 572 -45.07 -0.37 -4.05
CA GLN A 572 -43.90 0.36 -3.55
C GLN A 572 -43.66 0.13 -2.06
N VAL A 573 -42.40 -0.13 -1.69
CA VAL A 573 -41.94 -0.17 -0.31
C VAL A 573 -40.82 0.85 -0.13
N HIS A 574 -41.01 1.74 0.82
CA HIS A 574 -40.04 2.76 1.19
C HIS A 574 -39.56 2.50 2.61
N CYS A 575 -38.25 2.57 2.84
CA CYS A 575 -37.69 2.39 4.18
C CYS A 575 -36.82 3.60 4.56
N SER A 576 -36.96 4.07 5.80
CA SER A 576 -36.18 5.21 6.31
C SER A 576 -34.67 4.93 6.39
N CYS A 577 -34.24 3.67 6.31
CA CYS A 577 -32.81 3.35 6.28
C CYS A 577 -32.13 3.65 4.92
N LYS A 578 -32.91 3.84 3.85
CA LYS A 578 -32.41 4.22 2.50
C LYS A 578 -31.37 3.28 1.87
N GLU A 579 -31.38 2.02 2.31
CA GLU A 579 -30.41 1.02 1.86
C GLU A 579 -30.66 0.61 0.40
N TYR A 580 -31.92 0.47 -0.03
CA TYR A 580 -32.23 0.15 -1.41
C TYR A 580 -31.76 1.26 -2.37
N GLU A 581 -31.96 2.52 -1.99
CA GLU A 581 -31.45 3.67 -2.74
C GLU A 581 -29.91 3.72 -2.78
N SER A 582 -29.24 3.14 -1.78
CA SER A 582 -27.78 3.09 -1.68
C SER A 582 -27.15 1.91 -2.43
N SER A 583 -27.69 0.69 -2.29
CA SER A 583 -27.10 -0.53 -2.84
C SER A 583 -27.89 -1.13 -4.00
N GLY A 584 -29.14 -0.72 -4.20
CA GLY A 584 -30.07 -1.36 -5.14
C GLY A 584 -30.64 -2.68 -4.61
N ILE A 585 -30.38 -3.03 -3.35
CA ILE A 585 -30.84 -4.25 -2.70
C ILE A 585 -31.83 -3.88 -1.58
N LEU A 586 -33.01 -4.52 -1.56
CA LEU A 586 -34.00 -4.28 -0.52
C LEU A 586 -33.44 -4.66 0.86
N CYS A 587 -33.61 -3.76 1.84
CA CYS A 587 -33.16 -4.02 3.20
C CYS A 587 -34.09 -4.98 3.94
N ARG A 588 -33.53 -5.58 4.99
CA ARG A 588 -34.23 -6.42 5.96
C ARG A 588 -35.52 -5.81 6.52
N HIS A 589 -35.60 -4.49 6.68
CA HIS A 589 -36.78 -3.81 7.20
C HIS A 589 -37.94 -3.82 6.19
N ALA A 590 -37.64 -3.44 4.94
CA ALA A 590 -38.60 -3.48 3.85
C ALA A 590 -39.04 -4.91 3.57
N LEU A 591 -38.09 -5.84 3.48
CA LEU A 591 -38.34 -7.28 3.30
C LEU A 591 -39.20 -7.84 4.42
N ARG A 592 -38.98 -7.44 5.68
CA ARG A 592 -39.82 -7.89 6.79
C ARG A 592 -41.29 -7.48 6.61
N VAL A 593 -41.57 -6.25 6.21
CA VAL A 593 -42.95 -5.79 5.96
C VAL A 593 -43.57 -6.53 4.78
N VAL A 594 -42.83 -6.68 3.68
CA VAL A 594 -43.26 -7.41 2.48
C VAL A 594 -43.62 -8.87 2.81
N ILE A 595 -42.81 -9.53 3.65
CA ILE A 595 -43.06 -10.90 4.11
C ILE A 595 -44.32 -10.98 4.98
N VAL A 596 -44.52 -10.05 5.93
CA VAL A 596 -45.73 -10.01 6.77
C VAL A 596 -47.00 -9.74 5.95
N LYS A 597 -46.86 -9.04 4.82
CA LYS A 597 -47.96 -8.82 3.86
C LYS A 597 -48.14 -9.96 2.85
N ASN A 598 -47.40 -11.06 2.98
CA ASN A 598 -47.44 -12.22 2.09
C ASN A 598 -47.22 -11.85 0.61
N TYR A 599 -46.45 -10.80 0.35
CA TYR A 599 -46.18 -10.31 -1.00
C TYR A 599 -44.85 -10.89 -1.49
N PHE A 600 -44.88 -12.06 -2.14
CA PHE A 600 -43.67 -12.84 -2.43
C PHE A 600 -43.08 -12.64 -3.83
N GLN A 601 -43.75 -11.87 -4.69
CA GLN A 601 -43.25 -11.52 -6.02
C GLN A 601 -42.82 -10.06 -6.01
N LEU A 602 -41.52 -9.80 -5.89
CA LEU A 602 -41.02 -8.43 -5.95
C LEU A 602 -41.11 -7.89 -7.38
N PRO A 603 -41.60 -6.65 -7.57
CA PRO A 603 -41.61 -5.99 -8.87
C PRO A 603 -40.21 -5.82 -9.45
N ASP A 604 -40.13 -5.80 -10.78
CA ASP A 604 -38.87 -5.70 -11.54
C ASP A 604 -37.97 -4.53 -11.12
N LYS A 605 -38.56 -3.42 -10.65
CA LYS A 605 -37.81 -2.26 -10.16
C LYS A 605 -36.85 -2.61 -9.02
N TYR A 606 -37.18 -3.59 -8.17
CA TYR A 606 -36.29 -4.04 -7.08
C TYR A 606 -35.19 -5.01 -7.51
N PHE A 607 -35.11 -5.31 -8.81
CA PHE A 607 -33.99 -6.01 -9.44
C PHE A 607 -33.33 -5.08 -10.48
N PRO A 608 -32.51 -4.10 -10.06
CA PRO A 608 -31.84 -3.19 -10.98
C PRO A 608 -31.05 -3.95 -12.04
N SER A 609 -31.08 -3.46 -13.29
CA SER A 609 -30.42 -4.11 -14.43
C SER A 609 -28.97 -4.48 -14.12
N ARG A 610 -28.21 -3.56 -13.50
CA ARG A 610 -26.79 -3.74 -13.09
C ARG A 610 -26.50 -4.96 -12.22
N TRP A 611 -27.51 -5.57 -11.58
CA TRP A 611 -27.34 -6.73 -10.70
C TRP A 611 -27.86 -8.02 -11.32
N ARG A 612 -28.43 -7.95 -12.52
CA ARG A 612 -28.96 -9.09 -13.25
C ARG A 612 -27.85 -9.86 -13.95
N ARG A 613 -28.09 -11.15 -14.17
CA ARG A 613 -27.19 -12.05 -14.91
C ARG A 613 -27.10 -11.73 -16.41
N GLU A 614 -28.14 -11.09 -16.96
CA GLU A 614 -28.26 -10.78 -18.38
C GLU A 614 -27.23 -9.74 -18.87
N ILE A 615 -26.56 -9.07 -17.95
CA ILE A 615 -25.49 -8.12 -18.26
C ILE A 615 -24.14 -8.83 -18.26
N SER A 616 -23.54 -8.94 -19.43
CA SER A 616 -22.15 -9.38 -19.61
C SER A 616 -21.33 -8.25 -20.25
N PRO A 617 -20.16 -7.88 -19.70
CA PRO A 617 -19.23 -6.98 -20.36
C PRO A 617 -18.58 -7.59 -21.61
N VAL A 618 -18.67 -8.92 -21.80
CA VAL A 618 -18.13 -9.63 -22.95
C VAL A 618 -19.20 -9.70 -24.05
N VAL A 619 -18.99 -8.94 -25.13
CA VAL A 619 -19.71 -9.13 -26.39
C VAL A 619 -19.15 -10.40 -27.03
N TYR A 620 -19.84 -11.52 -26.88
CA TYR A 620 -19.62 -12.62 -27.81
C TYR A 620 -20.16 -12.18 -29.17
N GLU A 621 -19.29 -12.02 -30.16
CA GLU A 621 -19.74 -12.09 -31.54
C GLU A 621 -20.48 -13.43 -31.69
N ASN A 622 -21.77 -13.34 -31.99
CA ASN A 622 -22.68 -14.48 -32.15
C ASN A 622 -22.20 -15.39 -33.30
N ASN A 623 -21.29 -16.31 -33.02
CA ASN A 623 -21.13 -17.53 -33.82
C ASN A 623 -21.95 -18.63 -33.16
N ALA A 624 -23.26 -18.56 -33.41
CA ALA A 624 -24.24 -19.58 -33.07
C ALA A 624 -23.92 -20.90 -33.80
N THR A 625 -22.97 -21.69 -33.29
CA THR A 625 -22.71 -23.05 -33.82
C THR A 625 -22.07 -24.06 -32.85
N GLN A 626 -22.19 -23.92 -31.52
CA GLN A 626 -21.77 -24.99 -30.57
C GLN A 626 -22.65 -25.14 -29.31
N ASN A 627 -23.96 -24.90 -29.40
CA ASN A 627 -24.86 -24.96 -28.23
C ASN A 627 -25.30 -26.37 -27.78
N GLY A 628 -24.80 -27.46 -28.37
CA GLY A 628 -25.22 -28.82 -28.01
C GLY A 628 -24.29 -29.58 -27.04
N GLU A 629 -22.99 -29.31 -27.07
CA GLU A 629 -22.00 -30.12 -26.34
C GLU A 629 -21.78 -29.64 -24.89
N ASP A 630 -22.17 -28.40 -24.59
CA ASP A 630 -21.96 -27.76 -23.29
C ASP A 630 -23.08 -28.02 -22.28
N GLU A 631 -24.27 -28.46 -22.73
CA GLU A 631 -25.46 -28.57 -21.89
C GLU A 631 -25.39 -29.79 -20.93
N TRP A 632 -24.97 -30.95 -21.43
CA TRP A 632 -24.81 -32.16 -20.59
C TRP A 632 -23.65 -32.02 -19.60
N PHE A 633 -22.58 -31.30 -19.98
CA PHE A 633 -21.45 -31.03 -19.09
C PHE A 633 -21.88 -30.10 -17.94
N ARG A 634 -22.67 -29.06 -18.25
CA ARG A 634 -23.27 -28.15 -17.24
C ARG A 634 -24.24 -28.89 -16.31
N GLU A 635 -25.07 -29.78 -16.84
CA GLU A 635 -25.99 -30.59 -16.04
C GLU A 635 -25.25 -31.55 -15.10
N TYR A 636 -24.24 -32.27 -15.62
CA TYR A 636 -23.42 -33.20 -14.86
C TYR A 636 -22.61 -32.49 -13.75
N GLN A 637 -22.02 -31.34 -14.06
CA GLN A 637 -21.26 -30.56 -13.08
C GLN A 637 -22.18 -30.06 -11.95
N CYS A 638 -23.37 -29.54 -12.27
CA CYS A 638 -24.35 -29.10 -11.29
C CYS A 638 -24.83 -30.24 -10.37
N LEU A 639 -25.09 -31.42 -10.94
CA LEU A 639 -25.47 -32.62 -10.18
C LEU A 639 -24.35 -33.08 -9.25
N SER A 640 -23.09 -33.07 -9.73
CA SER A 640 -21.94 -33.47 -8.93
C SER A 640 -21.74 -32.55 -7.71
N GLU A 641 -21.82 -31.24 -7.91
CA GLU A 641 -21.68 -30.25 -6.85
C GLU A 641 -22.81 -30.37 -5.82
N THR A 642 -24.04 -30.61 -6.28
CA THR A 642 -25.21 -30.82 -5.40
C THR A 642 -25.01 -32.04 -4.51
N VAL A 643 -24.56 -33.15 -5.10
CA VAL A 643 -24.29 -34.40 -4.37
C VAL A 643 -23.17 -34.18 -3.35
N PHE A 644 -22.09 -33.47 -3.71
CA PHE A 644 -21.00 -33.18 -2.77
C PHE A 644 -21.43 -32.26 -1.63
N ALA A 645 -22.20 -31.21 -1.92
CA ALA A 645 -22.72 -30.29 -0.90
C ALA A 645 -23.68 -30.99 0.09
N GLU A 646 -24.63 -31.79 -0.41
CA GLU A 646 -25.56 -32.55 0.45
C GLU A 646 -24.85 -33.62 1.29
N SER A 647 -23.79 -34.22 0.72
CA SER A 647 -22.99 -35.24 1.39
C SER A 647 -22.13 -34.69 2.52
N SER A 648 -21.72 -33.42 2.46
CA SER A 648 -20.81 -32.81 3.44
C SER A 648 -21.51 -32.36 4.73
N ILE A 649 -22.85 -32.46 4.79
CA ILE A 649 -23.66 -32.10 5.96
C ILE A 649 -23.43 -33.05 7.14
N THR A 650 -23.25 -34.36 6.88
CA THR A 650 -22.95 -35.34 7.94
C THR A 650 -21.92 -36.36 7.48
N LYS A 651 -21.19 -36.93 8.44
CA LYS A 651 -20.20 -37.98 8.15
C LYS A 651 -20.82 -39.21 7.48
N GLU A 652 -22.01 -39.61 7.91
CA GLU A 652 -22.73 -40.75 7.32
C GLU A 652 -23.11 -40.51 5.86
N ARG A 653 -23.58 -39.30 5.52
CA ARG A 653 -23.91 -38.95 4.13
C ARG A 653 -22.65 -38.90 3.25
N SER A 654 -21.56 -38.35 3.77
CA SER A 654 -20.25 -38.31 3.11
C SER A 654 -19.71 -39.72 2.83
N ASP A 655 -19.79 -40.61 3.82
CA ASP A 655 -19.35 -41.99 3.70
C ASP A 655 -20.22 -42.79 2.71
N TYR A 656 -21.55 -42.57 2.72
CA TYR A 656 -22.48 -43.17 1.78
C TYR A 656 -22.22 -42.73 0.32
N VAL A 657 -22.17 -41.42 0.07
CA VAL A 657 -21.93 -40.87 -1.27
C VAL A 657 -20.56 -41.29 -1.79
N ARG A 658 -19.52 -41.24 -0.95
CA ARG A 658 -18.19 -41.71 -1.32
C ARG A 658 -18.19 -43.18 -1.74
N SER A 659 -18.90 -44.05 -1.03
CA SER A 659 -18.97 -45.48 -1.37
C SER A 659 -19.71 -45.71 -2.69
N GLU A 660 -20.89 -45.14 -2.86
CA GLU A 660 -21.73 -45.36 -4.05
C GLU A 660 -21.17 -44.69 -5.31
N LEU A 661 -20.69 -43.44 -5.19
CA LEU A 661 -20.09 -42.73 -6.32
C LEU A 661 -18.81 -43.43 -6.80
N THR A 662 -17.99 -43.96 -5.89
CA THR A 662 -16.79 -44.72 -6.26
C THR A 662 -17.17 -46.02 -7.00
N LYS A 663 -18.23 -46.72 -6.57
CA LYS A 663 -18.71 -47.94 -7.24
C LYS A 663 -19.21 -47.64 -8.66
N GLU A 664 -20.07 -46.65 -8.81
CA GLU A 664 -20.67 -46.33 -10.12
C GLU A 664 -19.65 -45.73 -11.08
N LEU A 665 -18.75 -44.86 -10.60
CA LEU A 665 -17.66 -44.36 -11.44
C LEU A 665 -16.74 -45.49 -11.88
N ALA A 666 -16.36 -46.42 -10.99
CA ALA A 666 -15.55 -47.57 -11.37
C ALA A 666 -16.27 -48.48 -12.39
N ARG A 667 -17.59 -48.66 -12.26
CA ARG A 667 -18.42 -49.40 -13.21
C ARG A 667 -18.44 -48.74 -14.59
N LEU A 668 -18.78 -47.45 -14.64
CA LEU A 668 -18.81 -46.63 -15.86
C LEU A 668 -17.44 -46.59 -16.54
N LEU A 669 -16.35 -46.44 -15.78
CA LEU A 669 -14.99 -46.38 -16.32
C LEU A 669 -14.60 -47.72 -16.95
N ASN A 670 -15.07 -48.84 -16.40
CA ASN A 670 -14.91 -50.16 -17.00
C ASN A 670 -15.80 -50.35 -18.24
N GLU A 671 -17.05 -49.87 -18.23
CA GLU A 671 -17.94 -49.90 -19.40
C GLU A 671 -17.37 -49.08 -20.56
N VAL A 672 -16.90 -47.85 -20.29
CA VAL A 672 -16.31 -46.94 -21.28
C VAL A 672 -15.02 -47.50 -21.87
N ARG A 673 -14.13 -48.08 -21.05
CA ARG A 673 -12.89 -48.72 -21.53
C ARG A 673 -13.13 -49.91 -22.47
N ASN A 674 -14.32 -50.51 -22.39
CA ASN A 674 -14.70 -51.67 -23.20
C ASN A 674 -15.62 -51.31 -24.38
N LEU A 675 -15.90 -50.03 -24.61
CA LEU A 675 -16.64 -49.59 -25.80
C LEU A 675 -15.75 -49.72 -27.05
N PRO A 676 -16.27 -50.26 -28.17
CA PRO A 676 -15.50 -50.39 -29.40
C PRO A 676 -15.20 -49.01 -30.01
N GLU A 677 -13.92 -48.76 -30.32
CA GLU A 677 -13.50 -47.58 -31.09
C GLU A 677 -14.15 -47.66 -32.48
N THR A 678 -15.13 -46.79 -32.73
CA THR A 678 -15.62 -46.51 -34.08
C THR A 678 -15.18 -45.10 -34.43
N ASP A 679 -14.52 -44.98 -35.57
CA ASP A 679 -13.88 -43.77 -36.07
C ASP A 679 -14.78 -42.53 -35.94
N VAL A 680 -14.24 -41.44 -35.38
CA VAL A 680 -14.13 -40.09 -35.98
C VAL A 680 -13.75 -39.07 -34.89
N VAL A 681 -12.61 -38.41 -35.12
CA VAL A 681 -12.03 -37.22 -34.44
C VAL A 681 -11.58 -37.43 -32.99
N ALA A 682 -10.26 -37.64 -32.84
CA ALA A 682 -9.57 -37.47 -31.56
C ALA A 682 -9.72 -36.00 -31.08
N MET A 683 -10.56 -35.78 -30.06
CA MET A 683 -10.50 -34.56 -29.26
C MET A 683 -9.20 -34.58 -28.44
N GLY A 684 -8.26 -33.73 -28.83
CA GLY A 684 -7.01 -33.50 -28.09
C GLY A 684 -7.25 -32.79 -26.77
N LEU A 685 -7.75 -33.51 -25.77
CA LEU A 685 -7.66 -33.12 -24.36
C LEU A 685 -6.69 -34.07 -23.68
N THR A 686 -5.39 -33.78 -23.77
CA THR A 686 -4.39 -34.38 -22.88
C THR A 686 -4.54 -33.77 -21.49
N LEU A 687 -5.49 -34.27 -20.70
CA LEU A 687 -5.40 -34.19 -19.25
C LEU A 687 -4.61 -35.41 -18.79
N SER A 688 -3.35 -35.19 -18.45
CA SER A 688 -2.53 -36.17 -17.75
C SER A 688 -3.28 -36.63 -16.50
N PRO A 689 -3.49 -37.93 -16.28
CA PRO A 689 -4.04 -38.41 -15.03
C PRO A 689 -2.96 -38.26 -13.95
N THR A 690 -2.98 -37.16 -13.20
CA THR A 690 -2.32 -37.10 -11.89
C THR A 690 -3.27 -37.73 -10.88
N CYS A 691 -2.98 -38.97 -10.51
CA CYS A 691 -3.39 -39.52 -9.22
C CYS A 691 -2.13 -39.82 -8.42
#